data_AF-A0A9D5SEF9-F1
#
_entry.id   AF-A0A9D5SEF9-F1
#
_cell.length_a   1.000
_cell.length_b   1.000
_cell.length_c   1.000
_cell.angle_alpha   90.00
_cell.angle_beta   90.00
_cell.angle_gamma   90.00
#
_symmetry.space_group_name_H-M   'P 1'
#
loop_
_entity.id
_entity.type
_entity.pdbx_description
1 polymer ?
#
loop_
_entity_poly.entity_id
_entity_poly.type
_entity_poly.pdbx_seq_one_letter_code
_entity_poly.pdbx_strand_id
1 'polypeptide(L)'
;MKKALSLAALIGGMVLCPTASSAKTATLHIDANVRHQKVTGFGGFAFAATWGDNLTDADVTTLFSCDNTNKTLGYNILRARIAPDSISSWGTDNWKVTIDRMKKARDAAESSGRKFYSFASAWTPPGKFTSNGENTHGHILRSSYADYTAFLNRFIARCEEAGTDVDYISLQNEPDYEVDYEGCWWWASDFIAYYANFASSLNRPLIGPESLAMRWALSDSILNNEAACNGLGILGGHLYGGGNFDYPLARQKGKDKWMTEFLINASDMGYSSDHNYTWSDAIYFGRVVNTSMLANFNAWVHYAIKSSYGLIGDGNNGTTNDVVTKRGYVLAHFAKYVTGTTRIHTVLRDPSHSGLSASAYLTASEDTCVVMVLNPSTTKTDLTLSLPFQSQKYRYYLTNLSNNLVGKNVTLADATADPTITVAPASVNTYLFVKAADRTDEQEAVAQPLWADSLQLYCGECVHPKGWNVTVNGTVRTSTNGNSFWNGSQTRLLPYSPESPIPAGILLHATSTSSSGIATYGSNSAYRLNLPEGRYRMIWHSTGYNGIQQVQSYVTKLYGTTKLANHTVTTAGSVNSRWGSGVDCLDAVADTMDFTVTSAGNHVLTFKVVYNSGAAVDGSCMALVGGISIEQLDNDDASGIETIAPQSTLEDDAPTYIDLYGRRVDTLRSGTFYVRPDGSKVHIGR
;
A
#
# COMPACT_ATOMS: atom_id res chain seq x y z
N MET A 1 37.76 66.60 27.58
CA MET A 1 37.77 65.20 28.07
C MET A 1 37.21 64.31 26.98
N LYS A 2 38.02 63.33 26.56
CA LYS A 2 37.83 62.16 25.68
C LYS A 2 36.57 62.12 24.76
N LYS A 3 36.80 62.34 23.45
CA LYS A 3 35.92 61.87 22.35
C LYS A 3 36.26 60.40 22.05
N ALA A 4 35.24 59.55 22.01
CA ALA A 4 35.36 58.13 21.68
C ALA A 4 35.46 57.94 20.15
N LEU A 5 36.42 57.11 19.73
CA LEU A 5 36.54 56.56 18.39
C LEU A 5 35.37 55.59 18.12
N SER A 6 34.73 55.70 16.95
CA SER A 6 33.99 54.59 16.35
C SER A 6 34.62 54.27 15.00
N LEU A 7 35.08 53.02 14.91
CA LEU A 7 35.78 52.41 13.79
C LEU A 7 34.73 51.99 12.74
N ALA A 8 34.75 52.58 11.56
CA ALA A 8 33.93 52.14 10.44
C ALA A 8 34.54 50.87 9.83
N ALA A 9 33.90 49.72 10.06
CA ALA A 9 34.23 48.47 9.38
C ALA A 9 33.55 48.45 8.00
N LEU A 10 34.38 48.34 6.96
CA LEU A 10 33.99 48.17 5.57
C LEU A 10 33.43 46.74 5.40
N ILE A 11 32.11 46.56 5.44
CA ILE A 11 31.48 45.28 5.07
C ILE A 11 31.30 45.30 3.55
N GLY A 12 32.19 44.61 2.85
CA GLY A 12 32.02 44.27 1.44
C GLY A 12 30.79 43.38 1.27
N GLY A 13 29.77 43.89 0.58
CA GLY A 13 28.61 43.10 0.20
C GLY A 13 29.00 42.00 -0.78
N MET A 14 29.13 40.77 -0.29
CA MET A 14 28.97 39.59 -1.13
C MET A 14 27.49 39.54 -1.54
N VAL A 15 27.20 40.02 -2.74
CA VAL A 15 25.97 39.67 -3.45
C VAL A 15 26.07 38.18 -3.75
N LEU A 16 25.53 37.36 -2.85
CA LEU A 16 25.21 35.96 -3.13
C LEU A 16 24.14 35.98 -4.22
N CYS A 17 24.57 35.87 -5.47
CA CYS A 17 23.69 35.55 -6.57
C CYS A 17 23.14 34.14 -6.27
N PRO A 18 21.82 33.96 -6.01
CA PRO A 18 21.29 32.62 -5.83
C PRO A 18 21.52 31.87 -7.14
N THR A 19 22.42 30.89 -7.11
CA THR A 19 22.58 29.95 -8.21
C THR A 19 21.22 29.30 -8.41
N ALA A 20 20.59 29.56 -9.57
CA ALA A 20 19.37 28.87 -9.93
C ALA A 20 19.69 27.37 -9.91
N SER A 21 19.15 26.66 -8.93
CA SER A 21 19.26 25.20 -8.88
C SER A 21 18.75 24.67 -10.21
N SER A 22 19.59 23.94 -10.94
CA SER A 22 19.20 23.30 -12.20
C SER A 22 17.96 22.45 -11.96
N ALA A 23 17.04 22.45 -12.93
CA ALA A 23 15.91 21.53 -12.92
C ALA A 23 16.43 20.09 -12.87
N LYS A 24 15.79 19.25 -12.07
CA LYS A 24 15.97 17.79 -12.16
C LYS A 24 15.25 17.28 -13.41
N THR A 25 15.72 16.19 -14.00
CA THR A 25 15.08 15.57 -15.17
C THR A 25 14.67 14.14 -14.88
N ALA A 26 13.53 13.72 -15.43
CA ALA A 26 13.01 12.37 -15.31
C ALA A 26 12.21 12.00 -16.57
N THR A 27 11.98 10.70 -16.79
CA THR A 27 11.06 10.21 -17.84
C THR A 27 9.97 9.32 -17.24
N LEU A 28 8.77 9.38 -17.80
CA LEU A 28 7.65 8.49 -17.45
C LEU A 28 7.11 7.85 -18.71
N HIS A 29 7.38 6.56 -18.89
CA HIS A 29 6.80 5.75 -19.96
C HIS A 29 5.42 5.26 -19.53
N ILE A 30 4.41 5.42 -20.39
CA ILE A 30 3.01 5.07 -20.09
C ILE A 30 2.50 4.11 -21.17
N ASP A 31 2.29 2.85 -20.80
CA ASP A 31 1.85 1.80 -21.71
C ASP A 31 0.39 1.42 -21.47
N ALA A 32 -0.45 1.73 -22.46
CA ALA A 32 -1.89 1.45 -22.43
C ALA A 32 -2.26 0.01 -22.82
N ASN A 33 -1.33 -0.76 -23.38
CA ASN A 33 -1.55 -2.17 -23.72
C ASN A 33 -1.55 -3.04 -22.47
N VAL A 34 -0.85 -2.61 -21.42
CA VAL A 34 -0.89 -3.28 -20.12
C VAL A 34 -1.86 -2.54 -19.20
N ARG A 35 -2.99 -3.19 -18.94
CA ARG A 35 -4.07 -2.70 -18.09
C ARG A 35 -4.05 -3.40 -16.75
N HIS A 36 -4.36 -2.64 -15.71
CA HIS A 36 -4.44 -3.12 -14.34
C HIS A 36 -5.88 -3.00 -13.83
N GLN A 37 -6.06 -2.57 -12.59
CA GLN A 37 -7.38 -2.49 -11.98
C GLN A 37 -8.20 -1.31 -12.50
N LYS A 38 -9.54 -1.49 -12.51
CA LYS A 38 -10.49 -0.39 -12.61
C LYS A 38 -10.62 0.29 -11.25
N VAL A 39 -10.51 1.61 -11.22
CA VAL A 39 -10.59 2.37 -9.98
C VAL A 39 -12.05 2.64 -9.64
N THR A 40 -12.50 2.08 -8.53
CA THR A 40 -13.87 2.18 -8.04
C THR A 40 -14.13 3.51 -7.34
N GLY A 41 -13.17 4.02 -6.56
CA GLY A 41 -13.35 5.31 -5.92
C GLY A 41 -12.53 5.59 -4.68
N PHE A 42 -12.86 6.72 -4.05
CA PHE A 42 -12.16 7.27 -2.90
C PHE A 42 -13.14 7.89 -1.92
N GLY A 43 -12.79 7.90 -0.63
CA GLY A 43 -13.56 8.62 0.38
C GLY A 43 -13.06 8.36 1.79
N GLY A 44 -13.97 8.18 2.74
CA GLY A 44 -13.61 7.97 4.14
C GLY A 44 -14.75 7.50 5.03
N PHE A 45 -14.45 7.37 6.31
CA PHE A 45 -15.40 6.99 7.36
C PHE A 45 -16.06 8.23 7.97
N ALA A 46 -17.40 8.24 7.99
CA ALA A 46 -18.18 9.14 8.83
C ALA A 46 -18.46 8.46 10.17
N PHE A 47 -17.99 9.05 11.27
CA PHE A 47 -18.27 8.50 12.60
C PHE A 47 -19.78 8.48 12.87
N ALA A 48 -20.20 7.46 13.63
CA ALA A 48 -21.51 7.47 14.25
C ALA A 48 -21.57 8.59 15.31
N ALA A 49 -22.75 9.20 15.52
CA ALA A 49 -22.95 10.29 16.48
C ALA A 49 -22.44 9.99 17.90
N THR A 50 -22.37 8.71 18.28
CA THR A 50 -21.87 8.25 19.58
C THR A 50 -20.37 8.45 19.78
N TRP A 51 -19.58 8.62 18.71
CA TRP A 51 -18.12 8.83 18.75
C TRP A 51 -17.70 10.25 18.34
N GLY A 52 -18.66 11.18 18.23
CA GLY A 52 -18.37 12.61 18.20
C GLY A 52 -18.25 13.27 16.83
N ASP A 53 -18.63 12.63 15.70
CA ASP A 53 -18.69 13.39 14.44
C ASP A 53 -19.86 14.35 14.41
N ASN A 54 -19.52 15.59 14.05
CA ASN A 54 -20.44 16.65 13.67
C ASN A 54 -20.21 17.03 12.21
N LEU A 55 -20.17 16.06 11.28
CA LEU A 55 -20.24 16.38 9.86
C LEU A 55 -21.52 17.16 9.60
N THR A 56 -21.38 18.39 9.12
CA THR A 56 -22.52 19.22 8.72
C THR A 56 -23.01 18.81 7.34
N ASP A 57 -24.23 19.21 6.98
CA ASP A 57 -24.73 19.02 5.61
C ASP A 57 -23.85 19.72 4.57
N ALA A 58 -23.21 20.84 4.93
CA ALA A 58 -22.27 21.55 4.10
C ALA A 58 -20.94 20.77 3.93
N ASP A 59 -20.47 20.11 5.00
CA ASP A 59 -19.30 19.22 4.92
C ASP A 59 -19.56 18.09 3.93
N VAL A 60 -20.69 17.39 4.08
CA VAL A 60 -21.08 16.28 3.18
C VAL A 60 -21.18 16.77 1.73
N THR A 61 -21.79 17.93 1.51
CA THR A 61 -21.88 18.53 0.17
C THR A 61 -20.50 18.83 -0.40
N THR A 62 -19.60 19.43 0.39
CA THR A 62 -18.21 19.75 0.00
C THR A 62 -17.43 18.49 -0.36
N LEU A 63 -17.59 17.41 0.41
CA LEU A 63 -16.87 16.15 0.23
C LEU A 63 -17.32 15.36 -1.00
N PHE A 64 -18.64 15.18 -1.15
CA PHE A 64 -19.21 14.20 -2.08
C PHE A 64 -19.76 14.79 -3.38
N SER A 65 -20.07 16.09 -3.42
CA SER A 65 -20.38 16.74 -4.70
C SER A 65 -19.12 16.81 -5.57
N CYS A 66 -19.32 16.99 -6.87
CA CYS A 66 -18.19 17.13 -7.79
C CYS A 66 -18.48 18.12 -8.92
N ASP A 67 -17.62 19.12 -9.00
CA ASP A 67 -17.51 20.03 -10.14
C ASP A 67 -16.06 20.10 -10.63
N ASN A 68 -15.77 21.00 -11.57
CA ASN A 68 -14.41 21.27 -12.05
C ASN A 68 -13.68 22.35 -11.22
N THR A 69 -14.16 22.66 -10.01
CA THR A 69 -13.59 23.65 -9.10
C THR A 69 -12.94 22.97 -7.89
N ASN A 70 -12.29 23.76 -7.04
CA ASN A 70 -11.71 23.32 -5.77
C ASN A 70 -12.69 23.47 -4.59
N LYS A 71 -13.96 23.78 -4.84
CA LYS A 71 -14.99 23.92 -3.80
C LYS A 71 -15.62 22.58 -3.41
N THR A 72 -15.45 21.55 -4.25
CA THR A 72 -15.99 20.21 -4.02
C THR A 72 -14.91 19.15 -4.29
N LEU A 73 -14.90 18.08 -3.51
CA LEU A 73 -13.79 17.10 -3.50
C LEU A 73 -14.06 15.85 -4.33
N GLY A 74 -15.32 15.57 -4.68
CA GLY A 74 -15.69 14.48 -5.59
C GLY A 74 -15.48 13.07 -5.04
N TYR A 75 -15.49 12.90 -3.71
CA TYR A 75 -15.50 11.58 -3.10
C TYR A 75 -16.76 10.82 -3.48
N ASN A 76 -16.67 9.49 -3.57
CA ASN A 76 -17.77 8.65 -3.99
C ASN A 76 -17.89 7.34 -3.20
N ILE A 77 -17.13 7.21 -2.11
CA ILE A 77 -17.24 6.08 -1.18
C ILE A 77 -17.45 6.62 0.23
N LEU A 78 -18.48 6.17 0.93
CA LEU A 78 -18.64 6.44 2.36
C LEU A 78 -18.65 5.13 3.16
N ARG A 79 -17.74 5.04 4.12
CA ARG A 79 -17.76 3.98 5.14
C ARG A 79 -18.61 4.41 6.33
N ALA A 80 -19.35 3.47 6.87
CA ALA A 80 -20.27 3.63 7.99
C ALA A 80 -20.03 2.58 9.09
N ARG A 81 -20.46 2.88 10.31
CA ARG A 81 -20.44 1.95 11.45
C ARG A 81 -21.82 1.34 11.65
N ILE A 82 -21.86 0.03 11.85
CA ILE A 82 -23.04 -0.68 12.36
C ILE A 82 -22.90 -0.78 13.87
N ALA A 83 -23.61 0.08 14.61
CA ALA A 83 -23.58 0.05 16.07
C ALA A 83 -24.20 -1.28 16.59
N PRO A 84 -23.55 -1.97 17.56
CA PRO A 84 -24.03 -3.26 18.09
C PRO A 84 -25.38 -3.12 18.85
N ASP A 85 -25.68 -1.93 19.35
CA ASP A 85 -26.96 -1.54 19.93
C ASP A 85 -27.69 -0.58 18.97
N SER A 86 -28.73 -1.05 18.27
CA SER A 86 -29.48 -0.19 17.35
C SER A 86 -30.26 0.90 18.07
N ILE A 87 -30.76 0.59 19.26
CA ILE A 87 -31.40 1.53 20.19
C ILE A 87 -30.56 1.54 21.46
N SER A 88 -30.08 2.73 21.85
CA SER A 88 -29.34 2.89 23.10
C SER A 88 -30.23 2.60 24.32
N SER A 89 -29.61 2.43 25.49
CA SER A 89 -30.35 2.29 26.77
C SER A 89 -31.28 3.48 27.08
N TRP A 90 -31.10 4.61 26.40
CA TRP A 90 -31.88 5.84 26.55
C TRP A 90 -32.94 6.04 25.45
N GLY A 91 -33.12 5.04 24.57
CA GLY A 91 -34.12 5.09 23.48
C GLY A 91 -33.64 5.80 22.21
N THR A 92 -32.35 6.15 22.11
CA THR A 92 -31.77 6.81 20.93
C THR A 92 -31.54 5.80 19.82
N ASP A 93 -31.98 6.10 18.59
CA ASP A 93 -31.60 5.33 17.40
C ASP A 93 -30.14 5.64 17.01
N ASN A 94 -29.25 4.69 17.28
CA ASN A 94 -27.82 4.82 17.02
C ASN A 94 -27.47 4.65 15.53
N TRP A 95 -28.38 4.14 14.70
CA TRP A 95 -28.15 3.99 13.25
C TRP A 95 -28.62 5.20 12.45
N LYS A 96 -29.59 5.95 12.97
CA LYS A 96 -30.23 7.06 12.25
C LYS A 96 -29.23 8.06 11.65
N VAL A 97 -28.28 8.55 12.45
CA VAL A 97 -27.33 9.58 11.98
C VAL A 97 -26.45 9.04 10.86
N THR A 98 -25.98 7.81 10.99
CA THR A 98 -25.17 7.14 9.97
C THR A 98 -25.95 6.95 8.67
N ILE A 99 -27.21 6.53 8.76
CA ILE A 99 -28.11 6.35 7.60
C ILE A 99 -28.40 7.69 6.91
N ASP A 100 -28.72 8.74 7.68
CA ASP A 100 -28.96 10.08 7.14
C ASP A 100 -27.73 10.64 6.41
N ARG A 101 -26.52 10.38 6.94
CA ARG A 101 -25.26 10.80 6.30
C ARG A 101 -24.96 10.01 5.03
N MET A 102 -25.20 8.70 5.02
CA MET A 102 -25.12 7.88 3.79
C MET A 102 -26.06 8.40 2.71
N LYS A 103 -27.31 8.70 3.05
CA LYS A 103 -28.28 9.28 2.12
C LYS A 103 -27.80 10.60 1.54
N LYS A 104 -27.39 11.54 2.40
CA LYS A 104 -26.94 12.86 1.97
C LYS A 104 -25.69 12.79 1.08
N ALA A 105 -24.74 11.92 1.40
CA ALA A 105 -23.54 11.71 0.61
C ALA A 105 -23.87 11.13 -0.77
N ARG A 106 -24.78 10.15 -0.81
CA ARG A 106 -25.32 9.58 -2.06
C ARG A 106 -25.97 10.65 -2.93
N ASP A 107 -26.91 11.41 -2.36
CA ASP A 107 -27.61 12.50 -3.06
C ASP A 107 -26.63 13.54 -3.65
N ALA A 108 -25.61 13.94 -2.87
CA ALA A 108 -24.60 14.90 -3.29
C ALA A 108 -23.73 14.39 -4.46
N ALA A 109 -23.29 13.13 -4.39
CA ALA A 109 -22.49 12.51 -5.45
C ALA A 109 -23.31 12.27 -6.73
N GLU A 110 -24.51 11.71 -6.60
CA GLU A 110 -25.36 11.35 -7.74
C GLU A 110 -25.92 12.59 -8.46
N SER A 111 -26.28 13.65 -7.72
CA SER A 111 -26.65 14.94 -8.33
C SER A 111 -25.51 15.61 -9.11
N SER A 112 -24.27 15.24 -8.80
CA SER A 112 -23.07 15.64 -9.55
C SER A 112 -22.71 14.68 -10.69
N GLY A 113 -23.59 13.71 -11.01
CA GLY A 113 -23.40 12.73 -12.07
C GLY A 113 -22.39 11.62 -11.73
N ARG A 114 -22.11 11.38 -10.45
CA ARG A 114 -21.12 10.39 -10.00
C ARG A 114 -21.80 9.19 -9.37
N LYS A 115 -21.33 8.00 -9.73
CA LYS A 115 -21.73 6.77 -9.05
C LYS A 115 -21.16 6.76 -7.63
N PHE A 116 -22.04 6.57 -6.66
CA PHE A 116 -21.71 6.50 -5.24
C PHE A 116 -21.76 5.06 -4.73
N TYR A 117 -20.91 4.77 -3.76
CA TYR A 117 -20.91 3.53 -2.99
C TYR A 117 -20.90 3.82 -1.49
N SER A 118 -21.63 3.04 -0.71
CA SER A 118 -21.48 2.98 0.74
C SER A 118 -21.24 1.55 1.20
N PHE A 119 -20.46 1.41 2.26
CA PHE A 119 -20.37 0.14 2.98
C PHE A 119 -20.39 0.39 4.47
N ALA A 120 -20.91 -0.57 5.22
CA ALA A 120 -20.99 -0.48 6.67
C ALA A 120 -20.27 -1.66 7.33
N SER A 121 -19.44 -1.33 8.33
CA SER A 121 -18.65 -2.30 9.09
C SER A 121 -19.17 -2.38 10.52
N ALA A 122 -19.33 -3.59 11.04
CA ALA A 122 -19.52 -3.79 12.47
C ALA A 122 -18.15 -3.79 13.18
N TRP A 123 -18.00 -2.98 14.23
CA TRP A 123 -16.82 -3.10 15.11
C TRP A 123 -16.91 -4.30 16.03
N THR A 124 -18.13 -4.76 16.28
CA THR A 124 -18.42 -5.95 17.06
C THR A 124 -19.86 -6.37 16.75
N PRO A 125 -20.18 -7.67 16.71
CA PRO A 125 -21.57 -8.12 16.80
C PRO A 125 -22.17 -7.70 18.16
N PRO A 126 -23.50 -7.60 18.30
CA PRO A 126 -24.13 -7.44 19.61
C PRO A 126 -23.59 -8.47 20.63
N GLY A 127 -23.21 -8.04 21.83
CA GLY A 127 -22.51 -8.88 22.81
C GLY A 127 -23.20 -10.21 23.15
N LYS A 128 -24.52 -10.30 23.05
CA LYS A 128 -25.26 -11.58 23.16
C LYS A 128 -24.88 -12.65 22.12
N PHE A 129 -24.14 -12.29 21.08
CA PHE A 129 -23.62 -13.20 20.05
C PHE A 129 -22.14 -13.53 20.24
N THR A 130 -21.47 -12.94 21.25
CA THR A 130 -20.05 -13.15 21.54
C THR A 130 -19.86 -14.12 22.71
N SER A 131 -18.68 -14.71 22.80
CA SER A 131 -18.32 -15.70 23.82
C SER A 131 -18.33 -15.18 25.25
N ASN A 132 -18.18 -13.87 25.44
CA ASN A 132 -18.14 -13.21 26.75
C ASN A 132 -19.42 -12.41 27.05
N GLY A 133 -20.38 -12.34 26.12
CA GLY A 133 -21.61 -11.57 26.33
C GLY A 133 -21.45 -10.06 26.16
N GLU A 134 -20.27 -9.58 25.79
CA GLU A 134 -19.88 -8.16 25.77
C GLU A 134 -19.58 -7.67 24.35
N ASN A 135 -19.61 -6.35 24.16
CA ASN A 135 -19.26 -5.69 22.88
C ASN A 135 -17.74 -5.47 22.72
N THR A 136 -16.95 -5.77 23.74
CA THR A 136 -15.49 -5.64 23.75
C THR A 136 -14.85 -6.98 24.05
N HIS A 137 -13.68 -7.25 23.47
CA HIS A 137 -13.01 -8.55 23.54
C HIS A 137 -13.89 -9.73 23.09
N GLY A 138 -13.46 -10.97 23.38
CA GLY A 138 -14.21 -12.18 23.03
C GLY A 138 -14.23 -12.49 21.53
N HIS A 139 -14.95 -13.55 21.16
CA HIS A 139 -15.09 -13.99 19.77
C HIS A 139 -16.55 -14.30 19.42
N ILE A 140 -16.89 -14.26 18.13
CA ILE A 140 -18.23 -14.61 17.65
C ILE A 140 -18.57 -16.08 17.95
N LEU A 141 -19.78 -16.35 18.44
CA LEU A 141 -20.29 -17.70 18.56
C LEU A 141 -20.86 -18.19 17.22
N ARG A 142 -20.42 -19.36 16.74
CA ARG A 142 -20.96 -19.97 15.51
C ARG A 142 -22.47 -20.22 15.56
N SER A 143 -22.98 -20.54 16.75
CA SER A 143 -24.42 -20.70 16.99
C SER A 143 -25.21 -19.40 16.74
N SER A 144 -24.54 -18.25 16.75
CA SER A 144 -25.16 -16.93 16.57
C SER A 144 -25.07 -16.39 15.15
N TYR A 145 -24.49 -17.13 14.18
CA TYR A 145 -24.35 -16.64 12.80
C TYR A 145 -25.70 -16.26 12.17
N ALA A 146 -26.72 -17.11 12.29
CA ALA A 146 -28.06 -16.81 11.76
C ALA A 146 -28.66 -15.52 12.37
N ASP A 147 -28.56 -15.38 13.70
CA ASP A 147 -29.07 -14.21 14.41
C ASP A 147 -28.28 -12.94 14.06
N TYR A 148 -26.98 -13.07 13.84
CA TYR A 148 -26.13 -11.98 13.41
C TYR A 148 -26.43 -11.56 11.96
N THR A 149 -26.64 -12.51 11.05
CA THR A 149 -27.15 -12.22 9.69
C THR A 149 -28.49 -11.49 9.75
N ALA A 150 -29.42 -11.94 10.60
CA ALA A 150 -30.70 -11.26 10.78
C ALA A 150 -30.54 -9.84 11.35
N PHE A 151 -29.56 -9.61 12.23
CA PHE A 151 -29.20 -8.28 12.72
C PHE A 151 -28.68 -7.37 11.61
N LEU A 152 -27.77 -7.87 10.76
CA LEU A 152 -27.23 -7.12 9.63
C LEU A 152 -28.32 -6.80 8.57
N ASN A 153 -29.22 -7.75 8.28
CA ASN A 153 -30.37 -7.53 7.40
C ASN A 153 -31.34 -6.47 7.95
N ARG A 154 -31.48 -6.33 9.26
CA ARG A 154 -32.26 -5.22 9.84
C ARG A 154 -31.59 -3.87 9.57
N PHE A 155 -30.26 -3.78 9.66
CA PHE A 155 -29.56 -2.54 9.30
C PHE A 155 -29.79 -2.19 7.82
N ILE A 156 -29.66 -3.18 6.92
CA ILE A 156 -29.93 -3.01 5.47
C ILE A 156 -31.36 -2.49 5.25
N ALA A 157 -32.36 -3.15 5.85
CA ALA A 157 -33.76 -2.74 5.71
C ALA A 157 -34.01 -1.32 6.23
N ARG A 158 -33.33 -0.91 7.32
CA ARG A 158 -33.43 0.46 7.86
C ARG A 158 -32.84 1.50 6.91
N CYS A 159 -31.77 1.18 6.18
CA CYS A 159 -31.26 2.04 5.11
C CYS A 159 -32.33 2.22 4.01
N GLU A 160 -32.89 1.10 3.53
CA GLU A 160 -33.90 1.10 2.46
C GLU A 160 -35.16 1.88 2.85
N GLU A 161 -35.66 1.69 4.07
CA GLU A 161 -36.78 2.45 4.65
C GLU A 161 -36.52 3.96 4.70
N ALA A 162 -35.27 4.38 4.94
CA ALA A 162 -34.87 5.78 4.93
C ALA A 162 -34.67 6.34 3.51
N GLY A 163 -34.77 5.50 2.48
CA GLY A 163 -34.59 5.87 1.08
C GLY A 163 -33.12 6.02 0.68
N THR A 164 -32.22 5.23 1.26
CA THR A 164 -30.83 5.09 0.81
C THR A 164 -30.43 3.62 0.80
N ASP A 165 -29.33 3.27 0.13
CA ASP A 165 -28.79 1.92 0.13
C ASP A 165 -27.43 1.86 0.83
N VAL A 166 -27.10 0.69 1.38
CA VAL A 166 -25.76 0.27 1.77
C VAL A 166 -25.31 -0.82 0.80
N ASP A 167 -24.32 -0.52 -0.04
CA ASP A 167 -23.92 -1.40 -1.14
C ASP A 167 -23.20 -2.67 -0.65
N TYR A 168 -22.44 -2.58 0.44
CA TYR A 168 -21.69 -3.71 1.02
C TYR A 168 -21.74 -3.72 2.55
N ILE A 169 -21.66 -4.91 3.12
CA ILE A 169 -21.58 -5.12 4.58
C ILE A 169 -20.28 -5.83 4.93
N SER A 170 -19.62 -5.37 5.99
CA SER A 170 -18.53 -6.10 6.64
C SER A 170 -18.99 -6.68 7.96
N LEU A 171 -18.60 -7.95 8.19
CA LEU A 171 -18.92 -8.68 9.42
C LEU A 171 -18.13 -8.17 10.62
N GLN A 172 -16.93 -7.66 10.41
CA GLN A 172 -16.02 -7.32 11.50
C GLN A 172 -14.92 -6.38 11.01
N ASN A 173 -14.79 -5.24 11.68
CA ASN A 173 -13.62 -4.36 11.59
C ASN A 173 -12.45 -5.00 12.35
N GLU A 174 -11.27 -5.09 11.72
CA GLU A 174 -10.01 -5.51 12.37
C GLU A 174 -10.16 -6.78 13.23
N PRO A 175 -10.64 -7.90 12.66
CA PRO A 175 -10.91 -9.15 13.39
C PRO A 175 -9.67 -9.77 14.03
N ASP A 176 -8.48 -9.26 13.67
CA ASP A 176 -7.17 -9.77 14.02
C ASP A 176 -6.36 -8.78 14.89
N TYR A 177 -7.05 -7.83 15.53
CA TYR A 177 -6.49 -6.87 16.46
C TYR A 177 -7.35 -6.72 17.72
N GLU A 178 -6.72 -6.75 18.89
CA GLU A 178 -7.40 -6.60 20.17
C GLU A 178 -7.37 -5.17 20.66
N VAL A 179 -8.52 -4.70 21.15
CA VAL A 179 -8.73 -3.33 21.60
C VAL A 179 -9.61 -3.31 22.84
N ASP A 180 -9.44 -2.30 23.69
CA ASP A 180 -10.24 -2.10 24.92
C ASP A 180 -11.57 -1.36 24.68
N TYR A 181 -11.88 -1.06 23.41
CA TYR A 181 -13.18 -0.53 22.98
C TYR A 181 -13.95 -1.62 22.21
N GLU A 182 -14.89 -1.25 21.34
CA GLU A 182 -15.60 -2.21 20.48
C GLU A 182 -14.66 -3.01 19.58
N GLY A 183 -14.70 -4.32 19.76
CA GLY A 183 -13.89 -5.28 19.02
C GLY A 183 -14.42 -6.69 19.24
N CYS A 184 -14.17 -7.58 18.28
CA CYS A 184 -14.50 -8.99 18.41
C CYS A 184 -13.57 -9.82 17.51
N TRP A 185 -13.01 -10.88 18.08
CA TRP A 185 -12.15 -11.79 17.34
C TRP A 185 -12.95 -12.64 16.35
N TRP A 186 -12.45 -12.73 15.13
CA TRP A 186 -12.91 -13.69 14.13
C TRP A 186 -11.70 -14.42 13.54
N TRP A 187 -11.71 -15.75 13.63
CA TRP A 187 -10.67 -16.55 12.99
C TRP A 187 -10.97 -16.76 11.51
N ALA A 188 -9.95 -17.14 10.74
CA ALA A 188 -10.12 -17.52 9.33
C ALA A 188 -11.20 -18.61 9.15
N SER A 189 -11.27 -19.58 10.07
CA SER A 189 -12.29 -20.62 10.05
C SER A 189 -13.71 -20.10 10.24
N ASP A 190 -13.88 -18.97 10.94
CA ASP A 190 -15.19 -18.37 11.17
C ASP A 190 -15.66 -17.61 9.94
N PHE A 191 -14.77 -16.85 9.31
CA PHE A 191 -15.06 -16.24 8.01
C PHE A 191 -15.38 -17.30 6.96
N ILE A 192 -14.60 -18.39 6.87
CA ILE A 192 -14.89 -19.49 5.94
C ILE A 192 -16.28 -20.07 6.23
N ALA A 193 -16.57 -20.41 7.49
CA ALA A 193 -17.85 -21.00 7.86
C ALA A 193 -19.03 -20.06 7.59
N TYR A 194 -18.89 -18.76 7.87
CA TYR A 194 -19.92 -17.78 7.60
C TYR A 194 -20.10 -17.55 6.09
N TYR A 195 -19.01 -17.24 5.36
CA TYR A 195 -19.10 -16.92 3.93
C TYR A 195 -19.62 -18.10 3.10
N ALA A 196 -19.24 -19.33 3.45
CA ALA A 196 -19.71 -20.52 2.74
C ALA A 196 -21.20 -20.83 3.00
N ASN A 197 -21.73 -20.52 4.19
CA ASN A 197 -23.06 -21.03 4.61
C ASN A 197 -24.11 -19.95 4.86
N PHE A 198 -23.72 -18.69 5.09
CA PHE A 198 -24.60 -17.60 5.50
C PHE A 198 -24.54 -16.38 4.58
N ALA A 199 -23.54 -16.26 3.70
CA ALA A 199 -23.44 -15.12 2.77
C ALA A 199 -24.68 -14.97 1.90
N SER A 200 -25.27 -16.06 1.41
CA SER A 200 -26.49 -16.04 0.59
C SER A 200 -27.74 -15.62 1.36
N SER A 201 -27.71 -15.62 2.69
CA SER A 201 -28.81 -15.15 3.55
C SER A 201 -28.69 -13.67 3.89
N LEU A 202 -27.56 -13.03 3.58
CA LEU A 202 -27.38 -11.58 3.72
C LEU A 202 -27.87 -10.89 2.44
N ASN A 203 -28.68 -9.85 2.59
CA ASN A 203 -29.30 -9.15 1.45
C ASN A 203 -28.33 -8.23 0.69
N ARG A 204 -27.05 -8.20 1.07
CA ARG A 204 -26.00 -7.41 0.41
C ARG A 204 -24.72 -8.23 0.29
N PRO A 205 -23.91 -7.98 -0.76
CA PRO A 205 -22.59 -8.59 -0.87
C PRO A 205 -21.67 -8.20 0.30
N LEU A 206 -20.76 -9.11 0.62
CA LEU A 206 -19.82 -8.93 1.72
C LEU A 206 -18.54 -8.21 1.26
N ILE A 207 -18.05 -7.30 2.10
CA ILE A 207 -16.68 -6.77 2.05
C ILE A 207 -15.94 -7.24 3.30
N GLY A 208 -14.73 -7.77 3.13
CA GLY A 208 -13.97 -8.31 4.27
C GLY A 208 -12.68 -9.01 3.84
N PRO A 209 -11.90 -9.56 4.79
CA PRO A 209 -12.17 -9.63 6.22
C PRO A 209 -11.77 -8.37 7.01
N GLU A 210 -11.36 -7.28 6.35
CA GLU A 210 -10.95 -6.02 6.99
C GLU A 210 -9.83 -6.19 8.03
N SER A 211 -8.83 -7.04 7.72
CA SER A 211 -7.64 -7.18 8.57
C SER A 211 -6.92 -5.85 8.76
N LEU A 212 -6.41 -5.61 9.98
CA LEU A 212 -5.67 -4.40 10.40
C LEU A 212 -4.54 -3.98 9.44
N ALA A 213 -3.87 -4.95 8.83
CA ALA A 213 -2.69 -4.71 7.98
C ALA A 213 -2.79 -5.44 6.64
N MET A 214 -4.02 -5.71 6.16
CA MET A 214 -4.26 -6.56 4.99
C MET A 214 -3.50 -7.90 5.12
N ARG A 215 -3.57 -8.55 6.29
CA ARG A 215 -2.81 -9.78 6.54
C ARG A 215 -3.30 -10.90 5.64
N TRP A 216 -2.44 -11.39 4.75
CA TRP A 216 -2.82 -12.41 3.78
C TRP A 216 -3.19 -13.74 4.42
N ALA A 217 -2.62 -14.12 5.56
CA ALA A 217 -2.96 -15.40 6.21
C ALA A 217 -4.47 -15.54 6.47
N LEU A 218 -5.14 -14.44 6.84
CA LEU A 218 -6.59 -14.41 7.06
C LEU A 218 -7.35 -14.54 5.73
N SER A 219 -6.95 -13.79 4.71
CA SER A 219 -7.64 -13.74 3.41
C SER A 219 -7.31 -14.91 2.49
N ASP A 220 -6.08 -15.44 2.49
CA ASP A 220 -5.65 -16.64 1.77
C ASP A 220 -6.53 -17.83 2.13
N SER A 221 -6.82 -18.00 3.41
CA SER A 221 -7.69 -19.08 3.91
C SER A 221 -9.10 -18.98 3.32
N ILE A 222 -9.62 -17.75 3.17
CA ILE A 222 -10.92 -17.46 2.57
C ILE A 222 -10.87 -17.66 1.06
N LEU A 223 -9.87 -17.10 0.38
CA LEU A 223 -9.72 -17.11 -1.08
C LEU A 223 -9.41 -18.51 -1.65
N ASN A 224 -8.75 -19.38 -0.86
CA ASN A 224 -8.46 -20.76 -1.24
C ASN A 224 -9.61 -21.73 -0.93
N ASN A 225 -10.62 -21.32 -0.16
CA ASN A 225 -11.85 -22.08 0.01
C ASN A 225 -12.90 -21.61 -1.01
N GLU A 226 -13.27 -22.45 -1.97
CA GLU A 226 -14.14 -22.04 -3.09
C GLU A 226 -15.50 -21.48 -2.62
N ALA A 227 -16.17 -22.16 -1.68
CA ALA A 227 -17.47 -21.71 -1.16
C ALA A 227 -17.36 -20.37 -0.43
N ALA A 228 -16.36 -20.19 0.42
CA ALA A 228 -16.12 -18.93 1.12
C ALA A 228 -15.69 -17.80 0.18
N CYS A 229 -14.85 -18.10 -0.81
CA CYS A 229 -14.43 -17.16 -1.83
C CYS A 229 -15.63 -16.67 -2.64
N ASN A 230 -16.57 -17.56 -2.99
CA ASN A 230 -17.82 -17.18 -3.68
C ASN A 230 -18.72 -16.29 -2.80
N GLY A 231 -18.77 -16.53 -1.49
CA GLY A 231 -19.51 -15.70 -0.54
C GLY A 231 -18.91 -14.31 -0.31
N LEU A 232 -17.62 -14.10 -0.60
CA LEU A 232 -16.93 -12.81 -0.47
C LEU A 232 -17.11 -11.95 -1.73
N GLY A 233 -17.70 -10.75 -1.59
CA GLY A 233 -17.84 -9.80 -2.69
C GLY A 233 -16.53 -9.05 -2.98
N ILE A 234 -16.06 -8.29 -1.99
CA ILE A 234 -14.86 -7.45 -2.07
C ILE A 234 -13.85 -7.89 -1.00
N LEU A 235 -12.59 -8.02 -1.40
CA LEU A 235 -11.51 -8.16 -0.43
C LEU A 235 -11.20 -6.80 0.19
N GLY A 236 -11.56 -6.61 1.46
CA GLY A 236 -11.28 -5.41 2.27
C GLY A 236 -10.15 -5.62 3.27
N GLY A 237 -9.40 -4.56 3.56
CA GLY A 237 -8.32 -4.55 4.55
C GLY A 237 -7.75 -3.15 4.77
N HIS A 238 -7.06 -2.98 5.90
CA HIS A 238 -6.48 -1.74 6.36
C HIS A 238 -4.96 -1.72 6.14
N LEU A 239 -4.30 -0.58 6.38
CA LEU A 239 -2.85 -0.41 6.15
C LEU A 239 -2.02 -0.16 7.42
N TYR A 240 -2.55 -0.45 8.62
CA TYR A 240 -1.82 -0.19 9.86
C TYR A 240 -0.70 -1.21 10.04
N GLY A 241 0.54 -0.74 9.91
CA GLY A 241 1.74 -1.58 10.02
C GLY A 241 2.07 -2.40 8.77
N GLY A 242 1.46 -2.13 7.61
CA GLY A 242 1.79 -2.78 6.34
C GLY A 242 0.63 -2.86 5.35
N GLY A 243 0.68 -3.84 4.44
CA GLY A 243 -0.45 -4.19 3.56
C GLY A 243 -0.54 -3.47 2.21
N ASN A 244 0.27 -2.43 2.00
CA ASN A 244 0.17 -1.58 0.80
C ASN A 244 0.94 -2.16 -0.41
N PHE A 245 0.60 -3.39 -0.77
CA PHE A 245 1.27 -4.13 -1.84
C PHE A 245 0.26 -4.88 -2.69
N ASP A 246 0.72 -5.24 -3.88
CA ASP A 246 -0.07 -6.00 -4.82
C ASP A 246 -0.45 -7.38 -4.27
N TYR A 247 -1.68 -7.86 -4.55
CA TYR A 247 -2.19 -9.15 -4.04
C TYR A 247 -2.62 -10.07 -5.18
N PRO A 248 -1.68 -10.89 -5.73
CA PRO A 248 -1.92 -11.74 -6.89
C PRO A 248 -3.08 -12.72 -6.73
N LEU A 249 -3.21 -13.37 -5.58
CA LEU A 249 -4.29 -14.34 -5.35
C LEU A 249 -5.68 -13.70 -5.45
N ALA A 250 -5.85 -12.49 -4.90
CA ALA A 250 -7.12 -11.76 -5.00
C ALA A 250 -7.50 -11.50 -6.46
N ARG A 251 -6.54 -11.06 -7.30
CA ARG A 251 -6.77 -10.86 -8.74
C ARG A 251 -7.03 -12.16 -9.48
N GLN A 252 -6.28 -13.22 -9.18
CA GLN A 252 -6.50 -14.54 -9.76
C GLN A 252 -7.93 -15.06 -9.48
N LYS A 253 -8.46 -14.73 -8.30
CA LYS A 253 -9.83 -15.06 -7.90
C LYS A 253 -10.88 -14.04 -8.39
N GLY A 254 -10.48 -13.04 -9.18
CA GLY A 254 -11.37 -12.02 -9.71
C GLY A 254 -11.99 -11.12 -8.64
N LYS A 255 -11.34 -10.95 -7.49
CA LYS A 255 -11.83 -10.11 -6.39
C LYS A 255 -11.28 -8.70 -6.49
N ASP A 256 -12.19 -7.72 -6.42
CA ASP A 256 -11.81 -6.33 -6.17
C ASP A 256 -11.15 -6.22 -4.80
N LYS A 257 -10.11 -5.38 -4.71
CA LYS A 257 -9.34 -5.12 -3.49
C LYS A 257 -9.52 -3.69 -3.04
N TRP A 258 -10.09 -3.49 -1.86
CA TRP A 258 -10.36 -2.18 -1.28
C TRP A 258 -9.49 -1.95 -0.04
N MET A 259 -8.87 -0.77 0.02
CA MET A 259 -8.25 -0.27 1.23
C MET A 259 -9.35 0.45 2.01
N THR A 260 -9.84 -0.17 3.08
CA THR A 260 -11.09 0.24 3.75
C THR A 260 -10.89 1.15 4.96
N GLU A 261 -9.67 1.25 5.46
CA GLU A 261 -9.31 2.20 6.53
C GLU A 261 -7.80 2.43 6.59
N PHE A 262 -7.41 3.71 6.63
CA PHE A 262 -6.08 4.11 7.07
C PHE A 262 -6.09 5.57 7.52
N LEU A 263 -5.18 5.91 8.41
CA LEU A 263 -4.81 7.28 8.74
C LEU A 263 -3.31 7.38 8.99
N ILE A 264 -2.81 8.61 8.91
CA ILE A 264 -1.43 8.92 9.29
C ILE A 264 -1.50 9.82 10.52
N ASN A 265 -1.04 9.33 11.68
CA ASN A 265 -1.03 10.08 12.94
C ASN A 265 0.38 10.56 13.33
N ALA A 266 0.43 11.38 14.37
CA ALA A 266 1.65 11.98 14.90
C ALA A 266 2.64 10.95 15.48
N SER A 267 2.16 9.84 16.07
CA SER A 267 3.03 8.77 16.57
C SER A 267 3.75 8.05 15.44
N ASP A 268 3.06 7.79 14.34
CA ASP A 268 3.63 7.17 13.13
C ASP A 268 4.67 8.08 12.48
N MET A 269 4.49 9.41 12.57
CA MET A 269 5.41 10.40 12.00
C MET A 269 6.45 10.97 12.99
N GLY A 270 6.38 10.63 14.28
CA GLY A 270 7.34 11.08 15.30
C GLY A 270 7.25 12.54 15.71
N TYR A 271 6.09 13.17 15.55
CA TYR A 271 5.88 14.55 15.97
C TYR A 271 5.74 14.68 17.49
N SER A 272 6.28 15.77 18.05
CA SER A 272 5.95 16.23 19.40
C SER A 272 4.52 16.81 19.44
N SER A 273 4.01 17.06 20.63
CA SER A 273 2.64 17.55 20.91
C SER A 273 2.23 18.89 20.26
N ASP A 274 3.10 19.53 19.48
CA ASP A 274 2.78 20.69 18.63
C ASP A 274 2.28 20.20 17.26
N HIS A 275 0.99 19.90 17.21
CA HIS A 275 0.29 19.32 16.07
C HIS A 275 0.06 20.34 14.95
N ASN A 276 1.10 20.70 14.21
CA ASN A 276 0.94 21.37 12.92
C ASN A 276 1.07 20.34 11.81
N TYR A 277 -0.06 19.87 11.26
CA TYR A 277 -0.08 18.98 10.08
C TYR A 277 0.60 19.69 8.91
N THR A 278 1.84 19.31 8.64
CA THR A 278 2.70 20.03 7.72
C THR A 278 2.37 19.68 6.28
N TRP A 279 2.87 20.48 5.34
CA TRP A 279 2.76 20.14 3.92
C TRP A 279 3.50 18.84 3.56
N SER A 280 4.59 18.50 4.27
CA SER A 280 5.25 17.20 4.12
C SER A 280 4.30 16.03 4.42
N ASP A 281 3.45 16.13 5.44
CA ASP A 281 2.48 15.08 5.80
C ASP A 281 1.44 14.86 4.71
N ALA A 282 1.04 15.93 4.02
CA ALA A 282 0.06 15.86 2.95
C ALA A 282 0.66 15.23 1.68
N ILE A 283 1.91 15.55 1.34
CA ILE A 283 2.63 14.86 0.26
C ILE A 283 2.80 13.39 0.60
N TYR A 284 3.21 13.10 1.83
CA TYR A 284 3.39 11.76 2.36
C TYR A 284 2.09 10.95 2.16
N PHE A 285 0.97 11.45 2.72
CA PHE A 285 -0.37 10.91 2.47
C PHE A 285 -0.68 10.64 0.99
N GLY A 286 -0.37 11.57 0.09
CA GLY A 286 -0.56 11.38 -1.35
C GLY A 286 0.24 10.22 -1.94
N ARG A 287 1.46 9.97 -1.44
CA ARG A 287 2.30 8.84 -1.87
C ARG A 287 1.76 7.51 -1.36
N VAL A 288 1.17 7.43 -0.16
CA VAL A 288 0.46 6.21 0.31
C VAL A 288 -0.67 5.85 -0.66
N VAL A 289 -1.48 6.84 -1.03
CA VAL A 289 -2.60 6.66 -1.96
C VAL A 289 -2.09 6.24 -3.34
N ASN A 290 -1.07 6.90 -3.87
CA ASN A 290 -0.47 6.53 -5.16
C ASN A 290 0.10 5.10 -5.15
N THR A 291 0.77 4.72 -4.06
CA THR A 291 1.31 3.37 -3.85
C THR A 291 0.18 2.34 -3.83
N SER A 292 -0.96 2.67 -3.20
CA SER A 292 -2.14 1.79 -3.21
C SER A 292 -2.67 1.57 -4.63
N MET A 293 -2.69 2.63 -5.45
CA MET A 293 -3.10 2.48 -6.85
C MET A 293 -2.09 1.62 -7.64
N LEU A 294 -0.79 1.83 -7.46
CA LEU A 294 0.25 0.99 -8.09
C LEU A 294 0.18 -0.48 -7.61
N ALA A 295 -0.24 -0.69 -6.36
CA ALA A 295 -0.50 -1.99 -5.75
C ALA A 295 -1.85 -2.61 -6.15
N ASN A 296 -2.50 -2.11 -7.19
CA ASN A 296 -3.77 -2.64 -7.72
C ASN A 296 -4.94 -2.61 -6.73
N PHE A 297 -5.00 -1.63 -5.82
CA PHE A 297 -6.22 -1.36 -5.08
C PHE A 297 -7.26 -0.66 -5.98
N ASN A 298 -8.50 -1.14 -5.94
CA ASN A 298 -9.63 -0.54 -6.64
C ASN A 298 -10.17 0.69 -5.91
N ALA A 299 -10.05 0.73 -4.58
CA ALA A 299 -10.58 1.82 -3.77
C ALA A 299 -9.67 2.17 -2.59
N TRP A 300 -9.76 3.42 -2.13
CA TRP A 300 -9.02 3.93 -0.99
C TRP A 300 -9.92 4.79 -0.08
N VAL A 301 -10.11 4.34 1.15
CA VAL A 301 -11.03 4.91 2.14
C VAL A 301 -10.24 5.35 3.37
N HIS A 302 -10.18 6.66 3.60
CA HIS A 302 -9.59 7.23 4.81
C HIS A 302 -10.35 6.74 6.05
N TYR A 303 -9.72 6.79 7.23
CA TYR A 303 -10.45 6.70 8.49
C TYR A 303 -11.36 7.94 8.67
N ALA A 304 -11.23 8.69 9.77
CA ALA A 304 -12.08 9.83 10.05
C ALA A 304 -12.07 10.90 8.96
N ILE A 305 -13.21 11.13 8.31
CA ILE A 305 -13.37 12.25 7.38
C ILE A 305 -13.13 13.58 8.08
N LYS A 306 -13.74 13.79 9.26
CA LYS A 306 -13.59 15.01 10.04
C LYS A 306 -12.82 14.72 11.31
N SER A 307 -11.62 15.28 11.39
CA SER A 307 -10.74 15.18 12.55
C SER A 307 -9.55 16.10 12.29
N SER A 308 -8.76 16.36 13.32
CA SER A 308 -7.48 17.03 13.13
C SER A 308 -6.55 16.32 12.13
N TYR A 309 -6.61 14.99 12.04
CA TYR A 309 -5.87 14.20 11.03
C TYR A 309 -6.71 13.83 9.79
N GLY A 310 -7.93 14.39 9.69
CA GLY A 310 -8.92 14.05 8.68
C GLY A 310 -8.78 14.80 7.36
N LEU A 311 -9.80 14.65 6.52
CA LEU A 311 -9.95 15.34 5.23
C LEU A 311 -10.56 16.75 5.41
N ILE A 312 -11.32 16.94 6.49
CA ILE A 312 -11.83 18.22 6.99
C ILE A 312 -11.41 18.39 8.46
N GLY A 313 -11.03 19.60 8.84
CA GLY A 313 -10.63 19.93 10.21
C GLY A 313 -11.80 19.92 11.19
N ASP A 314 -11.52 19.54 12.43
CA ASP A 314 -12.46 19.52 13.56
C ASP A 314 -12.28 20.73 14.51
N GLY A 315 -11.33 21.61 14.21
CA GLY A 315 -11.00 22.77 15.07
C GLY A 315 -9.96 22.46 16.15
N ASN A 316 -9.49 21.21 16.25
CA ASN A 316 -8.47 20.79 17.19
C ASN A 316 -7.10 20.67 16.51
N ASN A 317 -6.04 20.65 17.33
CA ASN A 317 -4.67 20.33 16.90
C ASN A 317 -4.26 21.08 15.62
N GLY A 318 -4.43 22.40 15.63
CA GLY A 318 -4.02 23.30 14.54
C GLY A 318 -4.93 23.32 13.30
N THR A 319 -5.96 22.46 13.22
CA THR A 319 -6.94 22.52 12.13
C THR A 319 -8.03 23.54 12.39
N THR A 320 -8.61 24.11 11.34
CA THR A 320 -9.80 24.96 11.43
C THR A 320 -11.05 24.09 11.21
N ASN A 321 -12.05 24.23 12.07
CA ASN A 321 -13.29 23.47 11.94
C ASN A 321 -13.98 23.74 10.59
N ASP A 322 -14.51 22.68 9.96
CA ASP A 322 -15.22 22.71 8.68
C ASP A 322 -14.37 23.13 7.46
N VAL A 323 -13.05 23.28 7.64
CA VAL A 323 -12.12 23.64 6.57
C VAL A 323 -11.43 22.39 6.02
N VAL A 324 -11.46 22.23 4.70
CA VAL A 324 -10.76 21.14 4.00
C VAL A 324 -9.26 21.20 4.30
N THR A 325 -8.70 20.08 4.76
CA THR A 325 -7.27 19.96 5.06
C THR A 325 -6.46 19.75 3.78
N LYS A 326 -5.13 19.86 3.86
CA LYS A 326 -4.26 19.50 2.73
C LYS A 326 -4.42 18.04 2.30
N ARG A 327 -4.67 17.12 3.24
CA ARG A 327 -4.98 15.71 2.93
C ARG A 327 -6.29 15.58 2.14
N GLY A 328 -7.30 16.37 2.50
CA GLY A 328 -8.54 16.46 1.72
C GLY A 328 -8.31 16.87 0.27
N TYR A 329 -7.53 17.93 0.03
CA TYR A 329 -7.20 18.33 -1.34
C TYR A 329 -6.34 17.31 -2.08
N VAL A 330 -5.40 16.65 -1.40
CA VAL A 330 -4.56 15.60 -1.98
C VAL A 330 -5.38 14.37 -2.39
N LEU A 331 -6.29 13.87 -1.54
CA LEU A 331 -7.16 12.75 -1.91
C LEU A 331 -8.10 13.14 -3.07
N ALA A 332 -8.55 14.40 -3.11
CA ALA A 332 -9.42 14.91 -4.17
C ALA A 332 -8.75 14.93 -5.56
N HIS A 333 -7.42 14.99 -5.66
CA HIS A 333 -6.72 14.76 -6.94
C HIS A 333 -7.05 13.38 -7.53
N PHE A 334 -7.10 12.34 -6.69
CA PHE A 334 -7.48 11.00 -7.12
C PHE A 334 -8.99 10.88 -7.30
N ALA A 335 -9.76 11.33 -6.31
CA ALA A 335 -11.21 11.20 -6.33
C ALA A 335 -11.83 11.81 -7.59
N LYS A 336 -11.52 13.07 -7.91
CA LYS A 336 -12.13 13.78 -9.03
C LYS A 336 -11.76 13.18 -10.38
N TYR A 337 -10.50 12.76 -10.55
CA TYR A 337 -9.94 12.49 -11.88
C TYR A 337 -9.62 11.02 -12.16
N VAL A 338 -9.48 10.18 -11.14
CA VAL A 338 -9.09 8.78 -11.29
C VAL A 338 -10.28 7.82 -11.09
N THR A 339 -11.31 8.21 -10.35
CA THR A 339 -12.53 7.39 -10.19
C THR A 339 -13.16 7.01 -11.53
N GLY A 340 -13.42 5.72 -11.74
CA GLY A 340 -14.02 5.17 -12.96
C GLY A 340 -13.04 4.92 -14.11
N THR A 341 -11.77 5.31 -13.94
CA THR A 341 -10.70 5.06 -14.93
C THR A 341 -10.10 3.66 -14.77
N THR A 342 -9.35 3.21 -15.77
CA THR A 342 -8.53 2.00 -15.71
C THR A 342 -7.07 2.38 -15.54
N ARG A 343 -6.40 1.86 -14.52
CA ARG A 343 -4.96 2.08 -14.35
C ARG A 343 -4.21 1.39 -15.48
N ILE A 344 -3.28 2.11 -16.08
CA ILE A 344 -2.38 1.59 -17.11
C ILE A 344 -0.95 1.57 -16.60
N HIS A 345 -0.10 0.80 -17.26
CA HIS A 345 1.24 0.55 -16.79
C HIS A 345 2.14 1.77 -16.96
N THR A 346 3.06 1.96 -16.00
CA THR A 346 3.98 3.10 -15.99
C THR A 346 5.36 2.70 -15.50
N VAL A 347 6.39 3.19 -16.18
CA VAL A 347 7.80 3.08 -15.74
C VAL A 347 8.37 4.47 -15.59
N LEU A 348 8.68 4.84 -14.35
CA LEU A 348 9.30 6.11 -14.00
C LEU A 348 10.82 5.95 -13.90
N ARG A 349 11.57 6.76 -14.64
CA ARG A 349 13.02 6.89 -14.52
C ARG A 349 13.38 8.24 -13.94
N ASP A 350 13.82 8.26 -12.69
CA ASP A 350 14.25 9.47 -11.98
C ASP A 350 15.75 9.35 -11.61
N PRO A 351 16.68 9.63 -12.56
CA PRO A 351 18.12 9.51 -12.31
C PRO A 351 18.62 10.50 -11.25
N SER A 352 17.82 11.53 -10.95
CA SER A 352 18.13 12.57 -10.00
C SER A 352 17.70 12.25 -8.56
N HIS A 353 17.04 11.09 -8.37
CA HIS A 353 16.54 10.59 -7.10
C HIS A 353 15.77 11.68 -6.33
N SER A 354 14.83 12.33 -7.01
CA SER A 354 14.01 13.41 -6.46
C SER A 354 12.89 12.93 -5.54
N GLY A 355 12.69 11.61 -5.45
CA GLY A 355 11.57 10.99 -4.74
C GLY A 355 10.26 11.08 -5.51
N LEU A 356 10.33 11.35 -6.83
CA LEU A 356 9.16 11.47 -7.69
C LEU A 356 8.35 10.17 -7.66
N SER A 357 7.03 10.30 -7.59
CA SER A 357 6.10 9.17 -7.69
C SER A 357 5.04 9.49 -8.73
N ALA A 358 4.69 8.51 -9.56
CA ALA A 358 3.73 8.71 -10.63
C ALA A 358 2.84 7.49 -10.86
N SER A 359 1.67 7.72 -11.46
CA SER A 359 0.78 6.69 -12.00
C SER A 359 -0.05 7.26 -13.14
N ALA A 360 -0.56 6.40 -14.02
CA ALA A 360 -1.37 6.81 -15.17
C ALA A 360 -2.62 5.96 -15.33
N TYR A 361 -3.66 6.58 -15.90
CA TYR A 361 -4.98 5.97 -16.05
C TYR A 361 -5.66 6.41 -17.35
N LEU A 362 -6.44 5.53 -17.96
CA LEU A 362 -7.32 5.86 -19.08
C LEU A 362 -8.77 5.97 -18.61
N THR A 363 -9.42 7.03 -19.08
CA THR A 363 -10.87 7.14 -19.03
C THR A 363 -11.55 6.01 -19.77
N ALA A 364 -12.81 5.71 -19.45
CA ALA A 364 -13.57 4.63 -20.10
C ALA A 364 -13.77 4.85 -21.61
N SER A 365 -13.78 6.12 -22.06
CA SER A 365 -13.77 6.54 -23.46
C SER A 365 -12.40 6.43 -24.13
N GLU A 366 -11.34 6.26 -23.35
CA GLU A 366 -9.92 6.24 -23.79
C GLU A 366 -9.47 7.51 -24.53
N ASP A 367 -10.24 8.59 -24.41
CA ASP A 367 -9.95 9.89 -25.02
C ASP A 367 -9.10 10.79 -24.12
N THR A 368 -8.92 10.39 -22.85
CA THR A 368 -8.13 11.13 -21.87
C THR A 368 -7.24 10.19 -21.07
N CYS A 369 -5.95 10.55 -21.01
CA CYS A 369 -4.93 9.94 -20.15
C CYS A 369 -4.69 10.84 -18.94
N VAL A 370 -5.02 10.32 -17.76
CA VAL A 370 -4.82 10.97 -16.47
C VAL A 370 -3.45 10.57 -15.95
N VAL A 371 -2.57 11.53 -15.67
CA VAL A 371 -1.23 11.31 -15.12
C VAL A 371 -1.15 11.98 -13.75
N MET A 372 -0.93 11.16 -12.72
CA MET A 372 -0.70 11.61 -11.34
C MET A 372 0.80 11.73 -11.12
N VAL A 373 1.27 12.86 -10.58
CA VAL A 373 2.70 13.08 -10.29
C VAL A 373 2.87 13.79 -8.95
N LEU A 374 3.61 13.19 -8.03
CA LEU A 374 3.96 13.72 -6.73
C LEU A 374 5.46 14.00 -6.68
N ASN A 375 5.82 15.26 -6.44
CA ASN A 375 7.20 15.69 -6.28
C ASN A 375 7.44 16.15 -4.83
N PRO A 376 8.08 15.33 -3.98
CA PRO A 376 8.43 15.72 -2.62
C PRO A 376 9.64 16.66 -2.57
N SER A 377 10.43 16.76 -3.64
CA SER A 377 11.65 17.57 -3.67
C SER A 377 11.35 19.06 -3.55
N THR A 378 12.24 19.80 -2.90
CA THR A 378 12.25 21.27 -2.90
C THR A 378 12.66 21.88 -4.25
N THR A 379 13.03 21.04 -5.22
CA THR A 379 13.40 21.43 -6.58
C THR A 379 12.34 20.99 -7.59
N LYS A 380 12.15 21.80 -8.64
CA LYS A 380 11.28 21.42 -9.76
C LYS A 380 11.90 20.27 -10.57
N THR A 381 11.05 19.47 -11.19
CA THR A 381 11.46 18.39 -12.09
C THR A 381 10.86 18.61 -13.47
N ASP A 382 11.67 18.62 -14.51
CA ASP A 382 11.22 18.55 -15.89
C ASP A 382 11.05 17.07 -16.26
N LEU A 383 9.80 16.65 -16.45
CA LEU A 383 9.39 15.27 -16.68
C LEU A 383 8.97 15.10 -18.15
N THR A 384 9.72 14.31 -18.91
CA THR A 384 9.34 13.90 -20.26
C THR A 384 8.42 12.69 -20.18
N LEU A 385 7.23 12.79 -20.75
CA LEU A 385 6.28 11.68 -20.81
C LEU A 385 6.47 10.90 -22.10
N SER A 386 6.05 9.64 -22.12
CA SER A 386 5.71 8.91 -23.35
C SER A 386 4.26 8.44 -23.23
N LEU A 387 3.35 9.24 -23.79
CA LEU A 387 1.90 9.05 -23.73
C LEU A 387 1.45 7.93 -24.68
N PRO A 388 0.29 7.30 -24.41
CA PRO A 388 -0.26 6.27 -25.29
C PRO A 388 -0.77 6.79 -26.65
N PHE A 389 -0.90 8.11 -26.81
CA PHE A 389 -1.42 8.79 -28.00
C PHE A 389 -0.80 10.18 -28.15
N GLN A 390 -0.98 10.81 -29.31
CA GLN A 390 -0.62 12.22 -29.48
C GLN A 390 -1.63 13.13 -28.78
N SER A 391 -1.14 14.08 -28.00
CA SER A 391 -1.93 15.10 -27.32
C SER A 391 -1.43 16.49 -27.68
N GLN A 392 -2.33 17.40 -28.04
CA GLN A 392 -2.01 18.82 -28.23
C GLN A 392 -2.44 19.68 -27.03
N LYS A 393 -3.30 19.16 -26.14
CA LYS A 393 -3.84 19.92 -25.02
C LYS A 393 -3.93 19.07 -23.78
N TYR A 394 -3.69 19.70 -22.64
CA TYR A 394 -3.95 19.09 -21.35
C TYR A 394 -4.47 20.11 -20.36
N ARG A 395 -5.20 19.63 -19.37
CA ARG A 395 -5.51 20.40 -18.16
C ARG A 395 -4.68 19.86 -17.02
N TYR A 396 -4.11 20.72 -16.18
CA TYR A 396 -3.46 20.26 -14.96
C TYR A 396 -4.02 20.93 -13.72
N TYR A 397 -3.85 20.26 -12.58
CA TYR A 397 -4.21 20.74 -11.25
C TYR A 397 -3.03 20.59 -10.32
N LEU A 398 -2.85 21.56 -9.43
CA LEU A 398 -1.75 21.64 -8.48
C LEU A 398 -2.26 21.84 -7.05
N THR A 399 -1.75 21.03 -6.13
CA THR A 399 -1.78 21.31 -4.69
C THR A 399 -0.35 21.38 -4.16
N ASN A 400 -0.04 22.46 -3.43
CA ASN A 400 1.20 22.64 -2.68
C ASN A 400 0.90 23.38 -1.36
N LEU A 401 1.90 23.85 -0.61
CA LEU A 401 1.66 24.59 0.63
C LEU A 401 0.69 25.78 0.45
N SER A 402 0.80 26.52 -0.65
CA SER A 402 0.00 27.75 -0.89
C SER A 402 -1.21 27.55 -1.79
N ASN A 403 -1.32 26.42 -2.49
CA ASN A 403 -2.35 26.19 -3.50
C ASN A 403 -3.16 24.92 -3.20
N ASN A 404 -4.46 24.96 -3.50
CA ASN A 404 -5.40 23.85 -3.30
C ASN A 404 -6.17 23.59 -4.61
N LEU A 405 -5.83 22.50 -5.31
CA LEU A 405 -6.43 22.10 -6.59
C LEU A 405 -6.55 23.24 -7.62
N VAL A 406 -5.50 24.06 -7.76
CA VAL A 406 -5.50 25.16 -8.73
C VAL A 406 -5.30 24.60 -10.13
N GLY A 407 -6.28 24.82 -11.01
CA GLY A 407 -6.31 24.26 -12.35
C GLY A 407 -5.87 25.23 -13.45
N LYS A 408 -5.21 24.73 -14.49
CA LYS A 408 -4.86 25.51 -15.70
C LYS A 408 -4.95 24.64 -16.96
N ASN A 409 -5.45 25.25 -18.04
CA ASN A 409 -5.46 24.66 -19.37
C ASN A 409 -4.16 25.02 -20.10
N VAL A 410 -3.61 24.07 -20.84
CA VAL A 410 -2.39 24.24 -21.63
C VAL A 410 -2.61 23.67 -23.02
N THR A 411 -2.19 24.43 -24.03
CA THR A 411 -2.10 24.00 -25.43
C THR A 411 -0.63 23.96 -25.81
N LEU A 412 -0.17 22.81 -26.30
CA LEU A 412 1.15 22.60 -26.85
C LEU A 412 1.20 23.18 -28.28
N ALA A 413 2.39 23.57 -28.73
CA ALA A 413 2.57 24.09 -30.08
C ALA A 413 2.10 23.06 -31.12
N ASP A 414 2.57 21.82 -30.98
CA ASP A 414 2.25 20.69 -31.83
C ASP A 414 1.67 19.53 -31.02
N ALA A 415 0.85 18.70 -31.66
CA ALA A 415 0.42 17.44 -31.06
C ALA A 415 1.65 16.52 -30.92
N THR A 416 1.87 15.99 -29.72
CA THR A 416 3.00 15.12 -29.45
C THR A 416 2.61 14.01 -28.48
N ALA A 417 3.21 12.84 -28.64
CA ALA A 417 3.13 11.77 -27.65
C ALA A 417 4.14 11.94 -26.52
N ASP A 418 5.18 12.76 -26.71
CA ASP A 418 6.28 12.90 -25.75
C ASP A 418 6.45 14.33 -25.22
N PRO A 419 5.41 14.92 -24.60
CA PRO A 419 5.54 16.25 -24.03
C PRO A 419 6.46 16.24 -22.81
N THR A 420 7.25 17.31 -22.65
CA THR A 420 7.95 17.59 -21.40
C THR A 420 7.14 18.59 -20.57
N ILE A 421 6.84 18.21 -19.33
CA ILE A 421 6.12 19.05 -18.37
C ILE A 421 7.02 19.43 -17.20
N THR A 422 6.85 20.65 -16.68
CA THR A 422 7.51 21.07 -15.44
C THR A 422 6.62 20.73 -14.24
N VAL A 423 7.10 19.85 -13.38
CA VAL A 423 6.48 19.45 -12.11
C VAL A 423 7.01 20.37 -11.00
N ALA A 424 6.10 21.07 -10.32
CA ALA A 424 6.47 22.03 -9.29
C ALA A 424 7.19 21.34 -8.10
N PRO A 425 8.07 22.05 -7.37
CA PRO A 425 8.65 21.52 -6.13
C PRO A 425 7.56 21.32 -5.08
N ALA A 426 7.76 20.34 -4.20
CA ALA A 426 6.90 20.03 -3.06
C ALA A 426 5.42 20.10 -3.45
N SER A 427 4.98 19.23 -4.35
CA SER A 427 3.66 19.33 -4.96
C SER A 427 3.02 17.99 -5.31
N VAL A 428 1.69 18.00 -5.35
CA VAL A 428 0.85 16.96 -5.94
C VAL A 428 0.19 17.53 -7.20
N ASN A 429 0.31 16.80 -8.30
CA ASN A 429 -0.13 17.26 -9.62
C ASN A 429 -0.96 16.18 -10.30
N THR A 430 -2.01 16.62 -11.00
CA THR A 430 -2.79 15.77 -11.91
C THR A 430 -2.82 16.42 -13.27
N TYR A 431 -2.47 15.68 -14.31
CA TYR A 431 -2.52 16.12 -15.71
C TYR A 431 -3.55 15.28 -16.47
N LEU A 432 -4.40 15.93 -17.26
CA LEU A 432 -5.44 15.32 -18.08
C LEU A 432 -5.09 15.58 -19.55
N PHE A 433 -4.33 14.68 -20.17
CA PHE A 433 -3.96 14.77 -21.58
C PHE A 433 -5.11 14.27 -22.45
N VAL A 434 -5.54 15.08 -23.41
CA VAL A 434 -6.67 14.74 -24.29
C VAL A 434 -6.14 14.26 -25.63
N LYS A 435 -6.61 13.09 -26.07
CA LYS A 435 -6.24 12.48 -27.34
C LYS A 435 -6.59 13.39 -28.50
N ALA A 436 -5.58 13.69 -29.32
CA ALA A 436 -5.73 14.42 -30.58
C ALA A 436 -5.63 13.48 -31.79
N ALA A 437 -4.71 12.52 -31.74
CA ALA A 437 -4.53 11.48 -32.75
C ALA A 437 -3.87 10.24 -32.13
N ASP A 438 -3.92 9.11 -32.84
CA ASP A 438 -3.11 7.95 -32.49
C ASP A 438 -1.61 8.26 -32.63
N ARG A 439 -0.77 7.46 -31.96
CA ARG A 439 0.67 7.54 -32.20
C ARG A 439 1.01 7.08 -33.60
N THR A 440 2.06 7.68 -34.15
CA THR A 440 2.59 7.38 -35.48
C THR A 440 3.77 6.43 -35.45
N ASP A 441 4.33 6.23 -34.26
CA ASP A 441 5.49 5.42 -33.93
C ASP A 441 5.10 4.26 -33.02
N GLU A 442 5.85 3.16 -33.11
CA GLU A 442 5.71 2.05 -32.16
C GLU A 442 6.23 2.48 -30.79
N GLN A 443 5.43 2.25 -29.75
CA GLN A 443 5.92 2.41 -28.39
C GLN A 443 6.94 1.31 -28.10
N GLU A 444 8.08 1.65 -27.50
CA GLU A 444 8.89 0.64 -26.84
C GLU A 444 8.02 -0.12 -25.84
N ALA A 445 7.83 -1.42 -26.07
CA ALA A 445 7.03 -2.28 -25.20
C ALA A 445 7.56 -2.17 -23.77
N VAL A 446 6.67 -1.85 -22.83
CA VAL A 446 7.07 -1.80 -21.43
C VAL A 446 6.96 -3.21 -20.87
N ALA A 447 8.10 -3.87 -20.85
CA ALA A 447 8.30 -5.19 -20.25
C ALA A 447 7.62 -5.29 -18.88
N GLN A 448 6.62 -6.18 -18.75
CA GLN A 448 6.06 -6.47 -17.44
C GLN A 448 7.12 -7.16 -16.56
N PRO A 449 7.13 -6.87 -15.24
CA PRO A 449 7.94 -7.64 -14.32
C PRO A 449 7.44 -9.09 -14.29
N LEU A 450 8.26 -10.00 -14.82
CA LEU A 450 8.06 -11.45 -14.75
C LEU A 450 8.10 -11.98 -13.32
N TRP A 451 8.89 -11.31 -12.49
CA TRP A 451 9.03 -11.64 -11.08
C TRP A 451 9.18 -10.35 -10.29
N ALA A 452 8.34 -10.18 -9.27
CA ALA A 452 8.51 -9.17 -8.25
C ALA A 452 8.55 -9.89 -6.90
N ASP A 453 9.52 -9.55 -6.07
CA ASP A 453 9.62 -10.12 -4.74
C ASP A 453 8.44 -9.65 -3.88
N SER A 454 7.72 -10.59 -3.27
CA SER A 454 6.72 -10.28 -2.26
C SER A 454 7.38 -10.35 -0.88
N LEU A 455 8.17 -9.34 -0.55
CA LEU A 455 8.61 -9.12 0.83
C LEU A 455 7.37 -8.74 1.66
N GLN A 456 6.78 -9.73 2.33
CA GLN A 456 5.59 -9.54 3.16
C GLN A 456 5.98 -9.47 4.63
N LEU A 457 5.38 -8.53 5.37
CA LEU A 457 5.58 -8.40 6.81
C LEU A 457 4.23 -8.37 7.49
N TYR A 458 4.09 -9.22 8.52
CA TYR A 458 2.95 -9.21 9.42
C TYR A 458 3.32 -8.33 10.60
N CYS A 459 2.50 -7.34 10.92
CA CYS A 459 2.73 -6.49 12.10
C CYS A 459 2.85 -7.37 13.36
N GLY A 460 4.01 -7.32 14.02
CA GLY A 460 4.34 -8.07 15.24
C GLY A 460 5.23 -9.30 15.04
N GLU A 461 5.26 -9.90 13.85
CA GLU A 461 6.11 -11.06 13.55
C GLU A 461 6.78 -10.89 12.18
N CYS A 462 8.12 -10.84 12.15
CA CYS A 462 8.89 -10.86 10.91
C CYS A 462 8.76 -12.24 10.26
N VAL A 463 7.72 -12.47 9.45
CA VAL A 463 7.68 -13.66 8.60
C VAL A 463 8.64 -13.43 7.45
N HIS A 464 9.69 -14.24 7.39
CA HIS A 464 10.63 -14.19 6.27
C HIS A 464 9.92 -14.56 4.96
N PRO A 465 10.07 -13.81 3.85
CA PRO A 465 9.59 -14.23 2.56
C PRO A 465 10.29 -15.53 2.20
N LYS A 466 9.47 -16.47 1.77
CA LYS A 466 9.91 -17.81 1.40
C LYS A 466 10.92 -17.73 0.26
N GLY A 467 12.02 -18.47 0.38
CA GLY A 467 13.02 -18.60 -0.71
C GLY A 467 14.27 -17.74 -0.61
N TRP A 468 14.31 -16.79 0.31
CA TRP A 468 15.50 -16.00 0.59
C TRP A 468 16.49 -16.73 1.51
N ASN A 469 17.77 -16.66 1.14
CA ASN A 469 18.89 -17.16 1.92
C ASN A 469 19.74 -15.96 2.38
N VAL A 470 19.99 -15.84 3.68
CA VAL A 470 20.86 -14.81 4.25
C VAL A 470 22.10 -15.44 4.87
N THR A 471 23.26 -14.81 4.70
CA THR A 471 24.50 -15.27 5.34
C THR A 471 24.75 -14.49 6.63
N VAL A 472 24.95 -15.22 7.72
CA VAL A 472 25.26 -14.68 9.05
C VAL A 472 26.52 -15.36 9.55
N ASN A 473 27.61 -14.59 9.74
CA ASN A 473 28.91 -15.09 10.20
C ASN A 473 29.39 -16.33 9.42
N GLY A 474 29.27 -16.30 8.09
CA GLY A 474 29.67 -17.40 7.21
C GLY A 474 28.69 -18.59 7.15
N THR A 475 27.62 -18.57 7.93
CA THR A 475 26.56 -19.60 7.89
C THR A 475 25.39 -19.13 7.05
N VAL A 476 25.00 -19.91 6.05
CA VAL A 476 23.78 -19.67 5.26
C VAL A 476 22.56 -20.08 6.09
N ARG A 477 21.60 -19.17 6.22
CA ARG A 477 20.31 -19.40 6.87
C ARG A 477 19.19 -19.24 5.85
N THR A 478 18.26 -20.18 5.84
CA THR A 478 17.15 -20.24 4.89
C THR A 478 15.84 -19.83 5.56
N SER A 479 15.04 -19.02 4.89
CA SER A 479 13.66 -18.74 5.28
C SER A 479 12.74 -19.90 4.93
N THR A 480 12.76 -20.98 5.72
CA THR A 480 11.87 -22.13 5.46
C THR A 480 10.49 -21.96 6.10
N ASN A 481 10.35 -21.31 7.26
CA ASN A 481 9.08 -21.23 8.01
C ASN A 481 9.02 -20.06 9.01
N GLY A 482 9.00 -18.79 8.57
CA GLY A 482 8.63 -17.64 9.42
C GLY A 482 9.41 -17.45 10.75
N ASN A 483 10.52 -18.17 10.98
CA ASN A 483 11.23 -18.13 12.24
C ASN A 483 11.90 -16.76 12.42
N SER A 484 11.50 -16.04 13.48
CA SER A 484 12.08 -14.76 13.88
C SER A 484 13.59 -14.90 14.18
N PHE A 485 14.46 -14.41 13.29
CA PHE A 485 15.87 -14.21 13.62
C PHE A 485 16.04 -12.89 14.39
N TRP A 486 15.55 -12.85 15.63
CA TRP A 486 15.72 -11.68 16.50
C TRP A 486 17.00 -11.83 17.34
N ASN A 487 18.11 -11.32 16.80
CA ASN A 487 19.27 -10.91 17.60
C ASN A 487 19.87 -9.69 16.90
N GLY A 488 19.96 -8.55 17.61
CA GLY A 488 20.13 -7.18 17.07
C GLY A 488 21.42 -6.88 16.29
N SER A 489 22.11 -7.90 15.76
CA SER A 489 23.41 -7.80 15.11
C SER A 489 23.54 -8.71 13.88
N GLN A 490 22.46 -9.02 13.16
CA GLN A 490 22.48 -9.95 12.01
C GLN A 490 21.71 -9.44 10.79
N THR A 491 22.07 -9.94 9.60
CA THR A 491 21.30 -9.75 8.37
C THR A 491 19.86 -10.21 8.61
N ARG A 492 18.87 -9.32 8.42
CA ARG A 492 17.46 -9.56 8.80
C ARG A 492 16.50 -8.86 7.85
N LEU A 493 15.20 -9.06 8.03
CA LEU A 493 14.19 -8.25 7.35
C LEU A 493 13.68 -7.20 8.31
N LEU A 494 13.35 -6.02 7.81
CA LEU A 494 12.82 -4.92 8.61
C LEU A 494 11.40 -4.54 8.15
N PRO A 495 10.44 -4.42 9.09
CA PRO A 495 9.16 -3.74 8.84
C PRO A 495 9.41 -2.31 8.45
N TYR A 496 8.62 -1.88 7.48
CA TYR A 496 8.71 -0.55 6.95
C TYR A 496 7.35 0.13 6.96
N SER A 497 7.41 1.44 7.19
CA SER A 497 6.33 2.37 6.86
C SER A 497 5.75 2.13 5.43
N PRO A 498 4.42 2.31 5.23
CA PRO A 498 3.74 2.34 3.91
C PRO A 498 4.35 3.34 2.90
N GLU A 499 5.21 4.19 3.44
CA GLU A 499 6.13 5.19 2.90
C GLU A 499 7.14 4.87 1.83
N SER A 500 7.64 3.67 2.01
CA SER A 500 8.99 3.38 1.62
C SER A 500 9.11 3.19 0.12
N PRO A 501 10.21 3.65 -0.49
CA PRO A 501 10.64 3.05 -1.75
C PRO A 501 10.91 1.54 -1.60
N ILE A 502 11.18 1.07 -0.38
CA ILE A 502 11.40 -0.32 0.02
C ILE A 502 10.25 -0.78 0.95
N PRO A 503 9.07 -1.16 0.42
CA PRO A 503 7.88 -1.49 1.23
C PRO A 503 8.12 -2.60 2.28
N ALA A 504 9.15 -3.41 2.06
CA ALA A 504 9.81 -4.25 3.05
C ALA A 504 11.25 -4.49 2.59
N GLY A 505 12.22 -4.49 3.51
CA GLY A 505 13.64 -4.50 3.17
C GLY A 505 14.45 -5.56 3.90
N ILE A 506 15.41 -6.16 3.20
CA ILE A 506 16.46 -6.99 3.77
C ILE A 506 17.57 -6.07 4.28
N LEU A 507 17.72 -5.98 5.60
CA LEU A 507 18.89 -5.42 6.25
C LEU A 507 20.08 -6.37 6.02
N LEU A 508 20.99 -5.96 5.16
CA LEU A 508 22.31 -6.52 4.99
C LEU A 508 23.21 -5.99 6.11
N HIS A 509 23.90 -6.86 6.83
CA HIS A 509 24.77 -6.47 7.93
C HIS A 509 26.13 -7.15 7.82
N ALA A 510 27.19 -6.35 7.77
CA ALA A 510 28.57 -6.82 7.75
C ALA A 510 29.39 -6.20 8.90
N THR A 511 30.17 -7.02 9.59
CA THR A 511 31.05 -6.62 10.71
C THR A 511 32.54 -6.79 10.39
N SER A 512 32.86 -7.39 9.24
CA SER A 512 34.21 -7.59 8.73
C SER A 512 34.18 -7.88 7.23
N THR A 513 35.34 -7.89 6.60
CA THR A 513 35.51 -8.32 5.20
C THR A 513 35.15 -9.80 4.99
N SER A 514 35.22 -10.62 6.05
CA SER A 514 34.89 -12.05 6.03
C SER A 514 33.42 -12.35 6.33
N SER A 515 32.71 -11.47 7.05
CA SER A 515 31.28 -11.53 7.35
C SER A 515 30.51 -10.64 6.38
N SER A 516 30.42 -11.07 5.12
CA SER A 516 29.68 -10.35 4.10
C SER A 516 28.17 -10.50 4.35
N GLY A 517 27.48 -9.43 4.71
CA GLY A 517 26.01 -9.39 4.82
C GLY A 517 25.36 -9.62 3.46
N ILE A 518 25.18 -10.90 3.12
CA ILE A 518 24.71 -11.36 1.80
C ILE A 518 23.28 -11.85 1.92
N ALA A 519 22.45 -11.46 0.96
CA ALA A 519 21.14 -12.03 0.71
C ALA A 519 21.05 -12.58 -0.71
N THR A 520 20.44 -13.76 -0.87
CA THR A 520 20.22 -14.39 -2.18
C THR A 520 18.82 -14.94 -2.36
N TYR A 521 18.33 -14.91 -3.59
CA TYR A 521 17.09 -15.56 -4.02
C TYR A 521 17.37 -16.52 -5.18
N GLY A 522 16.66 -17.64 -5.27
CA GLY A 522 16.84 -18.67 -6.29
C GLY A 522 17.82 -19.79 -5.92
N SER A 523 18.64 -19.61 -4.87
CA SER A 523 19.59 -20.63 -4.40
C SER A 523 18.91 -21.79 -3.65
N ASN A 524 17.69 -21.58 -3.13
CA ASN A 524 16.91 -22.58 -2.40
C ASN A 524 16.18 -23.56 -3.35
N SER A 525 16.22 -24.86 -3.05
CA SER A 525 15.54 -25.91 -3.83
C SER A 525 14.04 -25.77 -3.95
N ALA A 526 13.38 -25.23 -2.93
CA ALA A 526 11.95 -24.98 -2.96
C ALA A 526 11.57 -23.68 -3.68
N TYR A 527 12.52 -22.78 -3.94
CA TYR A 527 12.25 -21.44 -4.48
C TYR A 527 13.30 -21.08 -5.54
N ARG A 528 12.96 -21.40 -6.78
CA ARG A 528 13.80 -21.23 -7.96
C ARG A 528 13.44 -19.94 -8.69
N LEU A 529 14.42 -19.22 -9.22
CA LEU A 529 14.25 -18.16 -10.21
C LEU A 529 14.55 -18.74 -11.59
N ASN A 530 13.56 -19.40 -12.19
CA ASN A 530 13.70 -19.95 -13.53
C ASN A 530 13.46 -18.84 -14.56
N LEU A 531 14.50 -18.46 -15.29
CA LEU A 531 14.41 -17.48 -16.36
C LEU A 531 14.57 -18.19 -17.71
N PRO A 532 13.66 -17.96 -18.67
CA PRO A 532 13.86 -18.32 -20.08
C PRO A 532 15.07 -17.62 -20.70
N GLU A 533 15.38 -17.96 -21.95
CA GLU A 533 16.33 -17.19 -22.75
C GLU A 533 15.72 -15.83 -23.12
N GLY A 534 16.54 -14.77 -23.10
CA GLY A 534 16.09 -13.42 -23.43
C GLY A 534 16.87 -12.33 -22.70
N ARG A 535 16.50 -11.07 -22.96
CA ARG A 535 17.01 -9.90 -22.24
C ARG A 535 16.09 -9.54 -21.09
N TYR A 536 16.70 -9.15 -19.98
CA TYR A 536 16.02 -8.85 -18.74
C TYR A 536 16.53 -7.55 -18.12
N ARG A 537 15.68 -6.90 -17.34
CA ARG A 537 16.05 -5.79 -16.46
C ARG A 537 15.69 -6.15 -15.03
N MET A 538 16.65 -6.04 -14.14
CA MET A 538 16.43 -6.11 -12.70
C MET A 538 16.28 -4.69 -12.14
N ILE A 539 15.28 -4.46 -11.29
CA ILE A 539 15.06 -3.22 -10.56
C ILE A 539 15.07 -3.53 -9.06
N TRP A 540 15.71 -2.69 -8.25
CA TRP A 540 15.64 -2.80 -6.79
C TRP A 540 15.90 -1.44 -6.15
N HIS A 541 15.58 -1.34 -4.87
CA HIS A 541 15.87 -0.16 -4.07
C HIS A 541 16.90 -0.47 -2.99
N SER A 542 17.82 0.46 -2.74
CA SER A 542 18.80 0.34 -1.66
C SER A 542 18.98 1.64 -0.85
N THR A 543 19.20 1.51 0.46
CA THR A 543 19.51 2.65 1.34
C THR A 543 20.52 2.28 2.43
N GLY A 544 21.28 3.25 2.92
CA GLY A 544 22.30 3.03 3.94
C GLY A 544 21.70 3.15 5.34
N TYR A 545 21.96 2.19 6.22
CA TYR A 545 21.50 2.21 7.61
C TYR A 545 22.64 2.69 8.52
N ASN A 546 22.39 3.72 9.33
CA ASN A 546 23.42 4.42 10.13
C ASN A 546 24.61 4.98 9.32
N GLY A 547 24.47 5.22 8.01
CA GLY A 547 25.52 5.85 7.21
C GLY A 547 25.41 5.52 5.73
N ILE A 548 26.24 6.17 4.92
CA ILE A 548 26.41 5.84 3.50
C ILE A 548 27.16 4.51 3.39
N GLN A 549 26.61 3.56 2.65
CA GLN A 549 27.22 2.24 2.44
C GLN A 549 27.37 1.93 0.96
N GLN A 550 28.15 0.90 0.64
CA GLN A 550 28.18 0.33 -0.70
C GLN A 550 27.43 -1.00 -0.74
N VAL A 551 26.57 -1.16 -1.74
CA VAL A 551 25.83 -2.41 -2.00
C VAL A 551 26.24 -2.94 -3.38
N GLN A 552 26.68 -4.20 -3.41
CA GLN A 552 26.94 -4.95 -4.63
C GLN A 552 25.76 -5.85 -4.95
N SER A 553 25.26 -5.74 -6.17
CA SER A 553 24.15 -6.55 -6.71
C SER A 553 24.63 -7.30 -7.94
N TYR A 554 24.26 -8.58 -8.09
CA TYR A 554 24.62 -9.36 -9.29
C TYR A 554 23.72 -10.58 -9.50
N VAL A 555 23.68 -11.04 -10.76
CA VAL A 555 22.93 -12.24 -11.18
C VAL A 555 23.90 -13.31 -11.66
N THR A 556 23.66 -14.57 -11.26
CA THR A 556 24.42 -15.75 -11.71
C THR A 556 23.47 -16.86 -12.10
N LYS A 557 23.93 -17.84 -12.89
CA LYS A 557 23.24 -19.12 -13.05
C LYS A 557 23.43 -19.94 -11.76
N LEU A 558 22.45 -20.76 -11.35
CA LEU A 558 22.61 -21.64 -10.19
C LEU A 558 23.86 -22.52 -10.34
N TYR A 559 24.73 -22.51 -9.33
CA TYR A 559 26.06 -23.16 -9.31
C TYR A 559 27.10 -22.58 -10.28
N GLY A 560 26.77 -21.56 -11.05
CA GLY A 560 27.71 -20.83 -11.90
C GLY A 560 28.50 -19.77 -11.12
N THR A 561 29.72 -19.50 -11.57
CA THR A 561 30.58 -18.44 -11.01
C THR A 561 30.59 -17.16 -11.86
N THR A 562 30.15 -17.27 -13.12
CA THR A 562 30.05 -16.14 -14.05
C THR A 562 28.87 -15.26 -13.71
N LYS A 563 29.13 -13.97 -13.44
CA LYS A 563 28.10 -12.96 -13.27
C LYS A 563 27.56 -12.57 -14.64
N LEU A 564 26.25 -12.74 -14.86
CA LEU A 564 25.56 -12.29 -16.07
C LEU A 564 25.51 -10.76 -16.12
N ALA A 565 25.33 -10.14 -14.96
CA ALA A 565 25.51 -8.71 -14.76
C ALA A 565 25.89 -8.43 -13.31
N ASN A 566 26.46 -7.24 -13.08
CA ASN A 566 26.80 -6.76 -11.75
C ASN A 566 26.68 -5.23 -11.68
N HIS A 567 26.27 -4.74 -10.52
CA HIS A 567 26.12 -3.31 -10.21
C HIS A 567 26.65 -3.04 -8.81
N THR A 568 27.31 -1.91 -8.61
CA THR A 568 27.72 -1.45 -7.28
C THR A 568 27.24 -0.04 -7.08
N VAL A 569 26.43 0.17 -6.05
CA VAL A 569 25.85 1.46 -5.71
C VAL A 569 26.42 1.96 -4.39
N THR A 570 26.63 3.27 -4.29
CA THR A 570 26.85 3.96 -3.02
C THR A 570 25.51 4.57 -2.61
N THR A 571 24.96 4.14 -1.48
CA THR A 571 23.60 4.50 -1.05
C THR A 571 23.49 6.00 -0.72
N ALA A 572 22.30 6.58 -0.90
CA ALA A 572 21.95 7.86 -0.28
C ALA A 572 21.90 7.72 1.27
N GLY A 573 21.89 8.86 1.99
CA GLY A 573 22.17 9.01 3.42
C GLY A 573 21.41 8.12 4.43
N SER A 574 21.82 8.24 5.70
CA SER A 574 21.55 7.29 6.79
C SER A 574 20.09 7.24 7.24
N VAL A 575 19.54 6.03 7.26
CA VAL A 575 18.35 5.77 8.07
C VAL A 575 18.70 5.87 9.56
N ASN A 576 17.97 6.70 10.31
CA ASN A 576 18.05 6.77 11.77
C ASN A 576 17.02 5.81 12.39
N SER A 577 17.48 4.92 13.27
CA SER A 577 16.63 3.93 13.92
C SER A 577 15.61 4.57 14.87
N ARG A 578 14.34 4.14 14.79
CA ARG A 578 13.52 3.96 16.00
C ARG A 578 13.61 2.50 16.42
N TRP A 579 14.05 2.24 17.63
CA TRP A 579 14.04 0.88 18.18
C TRP A 579 12.58 0.46 18.44
N GLY A 580 12.12 -0.62 17.82
CA GLY A 580 10.94 -1.36 18.31
C GLY A 580 9.84 -1.73 17.32
N SER A 581 9.65 -1.02 16.19
CA SER A 581 8.48 -1.32 15.34
C SER A 581 8.53 -0.89 13.87
N GLY A 582 9.55 -0.17 13.41
CA GLY A 582 9.64 0.25 12.01
C GLY A 582 10.87 1.10 11.74
N VAL A 583 11.30 1.11 10.48
CA VAL A 583 12.42 1.92 10.00
C VAL A 583 11.88 2.94 8.99
N ASP A 584 12.04 4.24 9.26
CA ASP A 584 11.69 5.32 8.34
C ASP A 584 12.87 5.59 7.39
N CYS A 585 12.83 5.13 6.13
CA CYS A 585 13.72 5.66 5.09
C CYS A 585 12.92 6.56 4.14
N LEU A 586 13.34 7.81 4.16
CA LEU A 586 12.81 8.86 3.32
C LEU A 586 13.49 8.85 1.94
N ASP A 587 14.68 8.23 1.86
CA ASP A 587 15.53 8.20 0.67
C ASP A 587 16.08 6.78 0.41
N ALA A 588 15.68 6.18 -0.71
CA ALA A 588 16.33 5.00 -1.26
C ALA A 588 16.68 5.23 -2.74
N VAL A 589 17.78 4.64 -3.16
CA VAL A 589 18.24 4.65 -4.55
C VAL A 589 17.53 3.53 -5.29
N ALA A 590 16.77 3.87 -6.33
CA ALA A 590 16.25 2.87 -7.27
C ALA A 590 17.36 2.57 -8.28
N ASP A 591 17.89 1.35 -8.25
CA ASP A 591 18.92 0.88 -9.16
C ASP A 591 18.31 -0.04 -10.21
N THR A 592 18.92 -0.05 -11.40
CA THR A 592 18.55 -0.96 -12.48
C THR A 592 19.78 -1.63 -13.08
N MET A 593 19.63 -2.87 -13.53
CA MET A 593 20.68 -3.67 -14.15
C MET A 593 20.08 -4.53 -15.26
N ASP A 594 20.54 -4.32 -16.48
CA ASP A 594 20.15 -5.15 -17.62
C ASP A 594 21.09 -6.37 -17.73
N PHE A 595 20.54 -7.52 -18.10
CA PHE A 595 21.31 -8.75 -18.31
C PHE A 595 20.66 -9.64 -19.38
N THR A 596 21.45 -10.57 -19.93
CA THR A 596 20.98 -11.51 -20.96
C THR A 596 21.11 -12.93 -20.43
N VAL A 597 20.03 -13.69 -20.55
CA VAL A 597 20.02 -15.13 -20.29
C VAL A 597 20.21 -15.84 -21.63
N THR A 598 21.36 -16.49 -21.80
CA THR A 598 21.72 -17.24 -23.02
C THR A 598 21.41 -18.74 -22.92
N SER A 599 20.92 -19.19 -21.76
CA SER A 599 20.45 -20.56 -21.55
C SER A 599 19.40 -20.56 -20.45
N ALA A 600 18.20 -21.06 -20.77
CA ALA A 600 17.12 -21.12 -19.79
C ALA A 600 17.51 -21.94 -18.54
N GLY A 601 16.91 -21.59 -17.41
CA GLY A 601 17.06 -22.35 -16.17
C GLY A 601 17.11 -21.48 -14.91
N ASN A 602 17.55 -22.08 -13.82
CA ASN A 602 17.55 -21.41 -12.53
C ASN A 602 18.72 -20.42 -12.38
N HIS A 603 18.41 -19.22 -11.91
CA HIS A 603 19.34 -18.13 -11.65
C HIS A 603 19.33 -17.76 -10.16
N VAL A 604 20.35 -17.02 -9.73
CA VAL A 604 20.52 -16.56 -8.36
C VAL A 604 20.76 -15.06 -8.36
N LEU A 605 19.88 -14.34 -7.67
CA LEU A 605 20.06 -12.92 -7.36
C LEU A 605 20.88 -12.81 -6.10
N THR A 606 21.84 -11.89 -6.08
CA THR A 606 22.67 -11.67 -4.90
C THR A 606 22.81 -10.20 -4.59
N PHE A 607 22.63 -9.86 -3.33
CA PHE A 607 22.89 -8.55 -2.75
C PHE A 607 23.89 -8.68 -1.61
N LYS A 608 24.87 -7.77 -1.58
CA LYS A 608 25.95 -7.79 -0.59
C LYS A 608 26.28 -6.37 -0.15
N VAL A 609 26.20 -6.10 1.15
CA VAL A 609 26.80 -4.88 1.71
C VAL A 609 28.32 -5.05 1.80
N VAL A 610 29.07 -4.05 1.33
CA VAL A 610 30.53 -4.02 1.37
C VAL A 610 30.98 -3.47 2.72
N TYR A 611 31.72 -4.27 3.48
CA TYR A 611 32.33 -3.79 4.72
C TYR A 611 33.48 -2.83 4.39
N ASN A 612 33.37 -1.60 4.86
CA ASN A 612 34.41 -0.58 4.80
C ASN A 612 34.63 -0.03 6.21
N SER A 613 35.79 -0.30 6.81
CA SER A 613 36.11 0.16 8.17
C SER A 613 36.05 1.67 8.35
N GLY A 614 36.24 2.46 7.28
CA GLY A 614 36.12 3.92 7.31
C GLY A 614 34.68 4.45 7.23
N ALA A 615 33.72 3.60 6.84
CA ALA A 615 32.29 3.91 6.76
C ALA A 615 31.45 3.10 7.79
N ALA A 616 32.13 2.33 8.64
CA ALA A 616 31.50 1.52 9.66
C ALA A 616 31.05 2.40 10.83
N VAL A 617 29.79 2.24 11.24
CA VAL A 617 29.22 2.87 12.43
C VAL A 617 28.98 1.77 13.45
N ASP A 618 29.44 1.98 14.69
CA ASP A 618 29.46 0.99 15.76
C ASP A 618 30.12 -0.35 15.36
N GLY A 619 31.15 -0.29 14.51
CA GLY A 619 31.90 -1.47 14.04
C GLY A 619 31.18 -2.30 12.97
N SER A 620 30.17 -1.73 12.31
CA SER A 620 29.39 -2.43 11.28
C SER A 620 29.02 -1.55 10.08
N CYS A 621 28.87 -2.20 8.93
CA CYS A 621 28.28 -1.64 7.72
C CYS A 621 26.91 -2.27 7.50
N MET A 622 25.88 -1.44 7.39
CA MET A 622 24.49 -1.90 7.27
C MET A 622 23.78 -1.20 6.11
N ALA A 623 23.15 -1.99 5.23
CA ALA A 623 22.36 -1.46 4.13
C ALA A 623 21.02 -2.19 4.05
N LEU A 624 20.00 -1.50 3.58
CA LEU A 624 18.69 -2.08 3.31
C LEU A 624 18.53 -2.26 1.81
N VAL A 625 17.95 -3.39 1.40
CA VAL A 625 17.58 -3.68 0.02
C VAL A 625 16.16 -4.21 -0.04
N GLY A 626 15.33 -3.74 -0.96
CA GLY A 626 14.03 -4.34 -1.24
C GLY A 626 13.36 -3.72 -2.45
N GLY A 627 12.05 -3.95 -2.64
CA GLY A 627 11.35 -3.53 -3.86
C GLY A 627 11.96 -4.15 -5.13
N ILE A 628 12.31 -5.44 -5.07
CA ILE A 628 13.08 -6.11 -6.11
C ILE A 628 12.15 -6.67 -7.18
N SER A 629 12.41 -6.37 -8.45
CA SER A 629 11.70 -6.95 -9.60
C SER A 629 12.65 -7.31 -10.76
N ILE A 630 12.18 -8.20 -11.64
CA ILE A 630 12.81 -8.58 -12.90
C ILE A 630 11.77 -8.51 -14.00
N GLU A 631 12.10 -7.76 -15.06
CA GLU A 631 11.32 -7.54 -16.27
C GLU A 631 12.01 -8.22 -17.45
N GLN A 632 11.26 -8.79 -18.41
CA GLN A 632 11.82 -9.31 -19.66
C GLN A 632 11.58 -8.35 -20.81
N LEU A 633 12.67 -7.89 -21.43
CA LEU A 633 12.68 -6.79 -22.38
C LEU A 633 12.27 -7.18 -23.81
N ASP A 634 12.20 -8.49 -24.12
CA ASP A 634 11.98 -8.99 -25.49
C ASP A 634 10.65 -9.74 -25.68
N ASN A 635 9.67 -9.60 -24.77
CA ASN A 635 8.45 -10.42 -24.81
C ASN A 635 7.24 -9.64 -25.35
N ASP A 636 6.79 -9.99 -26.57
CA ASP A 636 5.59 -9.44 -27.23
C ASP A 636 4.29 -10.14 -26.77
N ASP A 637 4.37 -11.24 -26.01
CA ASP A 637 3.21 -12.02 -25.56
C ASP A 637 2.85 -11.75 -24.09
N ALA A 638 1.88 -10.86 -23.87
CA ALA A 638 1.32 -10.50 -22.56
C ALA A 638 0.49 -11.62 -21.86
N SER A 639 0.61 -12.88 -22.26
CA SER A 639 -0.35 -13.94 -21.89
C SER A 639 0.18 -15.13 -21.07
N GLY A 640 1.45 -15.15 -20.67
CA GLY A 640 2.04 -16.34 -20.03
C GLY A 640 2.89 -16.03 -18.81
N ILE A 641 2.29 -15.60 -17.70
CA ILE A 641 3.01 -15.54 -16.42
C ILE A 641 2.63 -16.78 -15.61
N GLU A 642 3.45 -17.83 -15.72
CA GLU A 642 3.51 -18.83 -14.65
C GLU A 642 3.93 -18.10 -13.38
N THR A 643 3.03 -18.07 -12.39
CA THR A 643 3.41 -17.72 -11.04
C THR A 643 4.56 -18.65 -10.66
N ILE A 644 5.73 -18.12 -10.31
CA ILE A 644 6.86 -18.90 -9.80
C ILE A 644 6.47 -19.39 -8.40
N ALA A 645 5.61 -20.42 -8.37
CA ALA A 645 5.25 -21.18 -7.20
C ALA A 645 6.35 -22.20 -6.91
N PRO A 646 6.50 -22.65 -5.66
CA PRO A 646 7.35 -23.79 -5.36
C PRO A 646 7.02 -24.95 -6.30
N GLN A 647 8.02 -25.56 -6.93
CA GLN A 647 7.79 -26.83 -7.63
C GLN A 647 7.24 -27.82 -6.61
N SER A 648 5.98 -28.21 -6.78
CA SER A 648 5.37 -29.35 -6.10
C SER A 648 6.11 -30.61 -6.54
N THR A 649 7.21 -30.91 -5.86
CA THR A 649 7.96 -32.17 -5.99
C THR A 649 7.84 -33.01 -4.72
N LEU A 650 6.92 -32.66 -3.82
CA LEU A 650 6.51 -33.59 -2.77
C LEU A 650 5.38 -34.43 -3.35
N GLU A 651 5.72 -35.68 -3.69
CA GLU A 651 4.82 -36.74 -4.10
C GLU A 651 3.54 -36.76 -3.24
N ASP A 652 2.40 -36.95 -3.91
CA ASP A 652 1.02 -36.80 -3.43
C ASP A 652 0.55 -37.76 -2.30
N ASP A 653 1.43 -38.50 -1.62
CA ASP A 653 1.02 -39.61 -0.74
C ASP A 653 1.38 -39.49 0.76
N ALA A 654 1.88 -38.34 1.24
CA ALA A 654 2.10 -38.16 2.68
C ALA A 654 0.82 -37.61 3.37
N PRO A 655 0.27 -38.29 4.40
CA PRO A 655 -0.87 -37.76 5.15
C PRO A 655 -0.50 -36.41 5.76
N THR A 656 -1.22 -35.37 5.36
CA THR A 656 -1.00 -33.99 5.80
C THR A 656 -1.62 -33.82 7.19
N TYR A 657 -0.79 -33.60 8.22
CA TYR A 657 -1.28 -33.28 9.56
C TYR A 657 -1.48 -31.77 9.67
N ILE A 658 -2.63 -31.35 10.21
CA ILE A 658 -3.01 -29.95 10.38
C ILE A 658 -3.22 -29.69 11.87
N ASP A 659 -2.62 -28.64 12.42
CA ASP A 659 -2.80 -28.28 13.83
C ASP A 659 -4.14 -27.57 14.09
N LEU A 660 -4.46 -27.32 15.36
CA LEU A 660 -5.69 -26.62 15.78
C LEU A 660 -5.78 -25.17 15.27
N TYR A 661 -4.70 -24.64 14.70
CA TYR A 661 -4.60 -23.32 14.08
C TYR A 661 -4.63 -23.37 12.55
N GLY A 662 -4.93 -24.54 11.97
CA GLY A 662 -5.02 -24.71 10.51
C GLY A 662 -3.66 -24.74 9.81
N ARG A 663 -2.55 -24.83 10.55
CA ARG A 663 -1.21 -24.86 9.96
C ARG A 663 -0.86 -26.28 9.55
N ARG A 664 -0.29 -26.42 8.36
CA ARG A 664 0.33 -27.67 7.91
C ARG A 664 1.53 -27.98 8.79
N VAL A 665 1.58 -29.18 9.37
CA VAL A 665 2.67 -29.67 10.22
C VAL A 665 3.44 -30.73 9.46
N ASP A 666 4.57 -30.35 8.87
CA ASP A 666 5.34 -31.24 7.98
C ASP A 666 6.16 -32.31 8.73
N THR A 667 6.38 -32.16 10.05
CA THR A 667 7.07 -33.16 10.89
C THR A 667 6.53 -33.16 12.33
N LEU A 668 6.12 -34.32 12.83
CA LEU A 668 5.71 -34.51 14.23
C LEU A 668 6.95 -34.61 15.13
N ARG A 669 7.06 -33.79 16.19
CA ARG A 669 8.17 -33.89 17.15
C ARG A 669 7.94 -35.04 18.13
N SER A 670 8.93 -35.93 18.26
CA SER A 670 8.96 -37.00 19.27
C SER A 670 8.70 -36.44 20.68
N GLY A 671 7.77 -37.07 21.42
CA GLY A 671 7.42 -36.68 22.79
C GLY A 671 6.19 -35.76 22.93
N THR A 672 5.45 -35.54 21.84
CA THR A 672 4.21 -34.76 21.86
C THR A 672 2.99 -35.67 22.08
N PHE A 673 2.07 -35.26 22.97
CA PHE A 673 0.79 -35.94 23.19
C PHE A 673 -0.30 -35.30 22.33
N TYR A 674 -1.13 -36.12 21.67
CA TYR A 674 -2.28 -35.64 20.91
C TYR A 674 -3.58 -36.06 21.56
N VAL A 675 -4.59 -35.18 21.53
CA VAL A 675 -5.97 -35.46 21.96
C VAL A 675 -6.80 -35.68 20.71
N ARG A 676 -7.42 -36.85 20.57
CA ARG A 676 -8.35 -37.16 19.47
C ARG A 676 -9.67 -36.38 19.63
N PRO A 677 -10.49 -36.27 18.58
CA PRO A 677 -11.83 -35.66 18.67
C PRO A 677 -12.74 -36.27 19.74
N ASP A 678 -12.49 -37.53 20.15
CA ASP A 678 -13.19 -38.23 21.23
C ASP A 678 -12.61 -37.97 22.64
N GLY A 679 -11.58 -37.13 22.76
CA GLY A 679 -10.93 -36.78 24.02
C GLY A 679 -9.80 -37.72 24.47
N SER A 680 -9.54 -38.83 23.75
CA SER A 680 -8.47 -39.76 24.12
C SER A 680 -7.07 -39.24 23.76
N LYS A 681 -6.09 -39.48 24.64
CA LYS A 681 -4.69 -39.05 24.44
C LYS A 681 -3.84 -40.17 23.84
N VAL A 682 -3.14 -39.88 22.74
CA VAL A 682 -2.18 -40.81 22.11
C VAL A 682 -0.77 -40.23 22.23
N HIS A 683 0.16 -41.07 22.69
CA HIS A 683 1.57 -40.75 22.79
C HIS A 683 2.32 -41.38 21.61
N ILE A 684 3.01 -40.57 20.81
CA ILE A 684 3.84 -41.06 19.72
C ILE A 684 5.27 -41.24 20.26
N GLY A 685 5.65 -42.51 20.47
CA GLY A 685 7.02 -42.89 20.77
C GLY A 685 7.87 -42.94 19.50
N ARG A 686 9.04 -42.29 19.58
CA ARG A 686 10.11 -42.10 18.57
C ARG A 686 9.80 -42.39 17.11
#